data_AF-A0A0A2VWW5-F1
#
_entry.id   AF-A0A0A2VWW5-F1
#
_cell.length_a   1.000
_cell.length_b   1.000
_cell.length_c   1.000
_cell.angle_alpha   90.00
_cell.angle_beta   90.00
_cell.angle_gamma   90.00
#
_symmetry.space_group_name_H-M   'P 1'
#
loop_
_entity.id
_entity.type
_entity.pdbx_description
1 polymer ?
#
loop_
_entity_poly.entity_id
_entity_poly.type
_entity_poly.pdbx_seq_one_letter_code
_entity_poly.pdbx_strand_id
1 'polypeptide(L)'
;MAEIDDSHISVRFRHGVHIIYLFVESQAPFSDISSELAAILRDRYPGGLTTSLEPPTTTEIPTQPKFVYGVLNKHNDPARGWKRLNVGSDEDFTPIKCGLKHNSLVAFMLQDGTDDPDDVVFRVEWPSEDEELPFYRFFIRDLALHMSTRKVADESKFAVQAGYMLVASRLRNGLGLLVPLTLACSIYLYLYPFFERCAFPIPSRDATEAFEGTKKLHWPFADEESLANIPTKQAPFRLLALGDPQLEGDTSIPIAYAGFMPHVPLLFKQLTFQTWHQSLKERIRWSMHDLVDIFFDDIPNILESARKVFDLFGNDFYLSHIYKTLHWWTKPTHVSVLGDLLGSQWIEDDEFERRGRRFWNRTFKGGERVPDDVAVFPAHEYNLTGFLNGSPEEDVWKKRIINIAGNHDIGYAGDLTEERLQRFERVFGKANYELRFELPVSDPEHNATIVNAETNPDSKRLAPELRIVVLNDMNLDTPAKSVPLQDETYKFINSVIGTSAAVEFDGHFTLILTHIPMYKPAGICVDAPFFDFHSQTDGGGLKEQYLLSSDASKGLLEGIFGVSGDTNAPSNGLGRKGMVMNGHDHEGCDTYHFINQTNGTNSFERSWETVRWRDAKMMDFLSRSGLPGRREITVRSMMGDFGGNAGLLSMWFNFDTWEWEHEYVDCPLGSQHFWWLTHFLIFGTIACAVSYVAVLTMSAAGVDIDGYNAIIEKWVRKQVLAVWAQAEAKMHRKCTNDDKARDKSSLKPS
;
A
#
# COMPACT_ATOMS: atom_id res chain seq x y z
N MET A 1 -10.16 7.38 -31.97
CA MET A 1 -10.43 8.23 -30.81
C MET A 1 -10.46 9.67 -31.29
N ALA A 2 -11.54 10.39 -31.01
CA ALA A 2 -11.64 11.82 -31.31
C ALA A 2 -10.61 12.60 -30.48
N GLU A 3 -10.01 13.62 -31.06
CA GLU A 3 -9.11 14.57 -30.39
C GLU A 3 -9.79 15.11 -29.10
N ILE A 4 -9.09 15.05 -27.96
CA ILE A 4 -9.52 15.76 -26.76
C ILE A 4 -9.23 17.24 -27.00
N ASP A 5 -10.24 17.92 -27.54
CA ASP A 5 -10.30 19.36 -27.72
C ASP A 5 -10.38 20.06 -26.35
N ASP A 6 -9.84 21.28 -26.26
CA ASP A 6 -9.88 22.20 -25.10
C ASP A 6 -11.34 22.56 -24.68
N SER A 7 -12.33 22.00 -25.36
CA SER A 7 -13.76 22.19 -25.13
C SER A 7 -14.32 21.40 -23.94
N HIS A 8 -13.62 20.40 -23.38
CA HIS A 8 -14.16 19.57 -22.28
C HIS A 8 -13.49 19.83 -20.92
N ILE A 9 -14.28 19.86 -19.85
CA ILE A 9 -13.80 19.97 -18.47
C ILE A 9 -14.20 18.73 -17.65
N SER A 10 -13.31 18.24 -16.80
CA SER A 10 -13.64 17.16 -15.86
C SER A 10 -14.41 17.72 -14.67
N VAL A 11 -15.54 17.10 -14.32
CA VAL A 11 -16.37 17.48 -13.17
C VAL A 11 -16.68 16.25 -12.32
N ARG A 12 -16.56 16.39 -11.00
CA ARG A 12 -16.81 15.35 -10.01
C ARG A 12 -18.18 15.57 -9.39
N PHE A 13 -19.14 14.73 -9.76
CA PHE A 13 -20.49 14.72 -9.20
C PHE A 13 -20.53 13.84 -7.95
N ARG A 14 -21.05 14.36 -6.84
CA ARG A 14 -21.14 13.62 -5.57
C ARG A 14 -22.56 13.52 -5.04
N HIS A 15 -22.89 12.34 -4.51
CA HIS A 15 -24.12 12.06 -3.77
C HIS A 15 -23.88 10.92 -2.77
N GLY A 16 -24.13 11.17 -1.48
CA GLY A 16 -23.76 10.22 -0.42
C GLY A 16 -22.27 9.90 -0.46
N VAL A 17 -21.94 8.61 -0.50
CA VAL A 17 -20.56 8.10 -0.66
C VAL A 17 -20.09 8.05 -2.13
N HIS A 18 -20.98 8.27 -3.09
CA HIS A 18 -20.68 8.08 -4.51
C HIS A 18 -19.99 9.28 -5.13
N ILE A 19 -19.00 9.01 -5.97
CA ILE A 19 -18.32 9.99 -6.81
C ILE A 19 -18.42 9.53 -8.26
N ILE A 20 -19.02 10.36 -9.10
CA ILE A 20 -19.21 10.11 -10.52
C ILE A 20 -18.39 11.14 -11.29
N TYR A 21 -17.46 10.66 -12.10
CA TYR A 21 -16.61 11.49 -12.93
C TYR A 21 -17.24 11.64 -14.31
N LEU A 22 -17.42 12.87 -14.76
CA LEU A 22 -17.96 13.20 -16.08
C LEU A 22 -17.02 14.18 -16.79
N PHE A 23 -16.78 13.93 -18.08
CA PHE A 23 -16.17 14.91 -18.97
C PHE A 23 -17.30 15.72 -19.61
N VAL A 24 -17.49 16.95 -19.14
CA VAL A 24 -18.58 17.80 -19.59
C VAL A 24 -18.08 18.77 -20.64
N GLU A 25 -18.82 18.92 -21.73
CA GLU A 25 -18.53 19.93 -22.74
C GLU A 25 -18.81 21.33 -22.17
N SER A 26 -17.79 22.19 -22.22
CA SER A 26 -17.76 23.46 -21.50
C SER A 26 -18.73 24.52 -22.02
N GLN A 27 -19.21 24.36 -23.26
CA GLN A 27 -20.13 25.26 -23.96
C GLN A 27 -21.52 24.64 -24.20
N ALA A 28 -21.73 23.37 -23.89
CA ALA A 28 -23.04 22.72 -23.99
C ALA A 28 -23.98 23.18 -22.85
N PRO A 29 -25.31 23.10 -23.02
CA PRO A 29 -26.26 23.37 -21.95
C PRO A 29 -26.15 22.32 -20.84
N PHE A 30 -26.47 22.71 -19.60
CA PHE A 30 -26.42 21.83 -18.44
C PHE A 30 -27.41 20.65 -18.54
N SER A 31 -28.45 20.77 -19.37
CA SER A 31 -29.41 19.70 -19.68
C SER A 31 -28.76 18.43 -20.23
N ASP A 32 -27.66 18.58 -20.97
CA ASP A 32 -26.95 17.45 -21.59
C ASP A 32 -26.20 16.66 -20.52
N ILE A 33 -25.64 17.37 -19.53
CA ILE A 33 -24.96 16.81 -18.37
C ILE A 33 -25.96 16.06 -17.48
N SER A 34 -27.14 16.63 -17.25
CA SER A 34 -28.22 15.96 -16.52
C SER A 34 -28.67 14.67 -17.22
N SER A 35 -28.74 14.67 -18.55
CA SER A 35 -29.13 13.51 -19.36
C SER A 35 -28.09 12.40 -19.30
N GLU A 36 -26.81 12.77 -19.39
CA GLU A 36 -25.68 11.84 -19.28
C GLU A 36 -25.57 11.26 -17.86
N LEU A 37 -25.66 12.10 -16.83
CA LEU A 37 -25.68 11.67 -15.43
C LEU A 37 -26.83 10.71 -15.17
N ALA A 38 -28.03 10.97 -15.69
CA ALA A 38 -29.17 10.05 -15.59
C ALA A 38 -28.91 8.70 -16.26
N ALA A 39 -28.25 8.67 -17.42
CA ALA A 39 -27.92 7.43 -18.11
C ALA A 39 -26.94 6.58 -17.29
N ILE A 40 -25.89 7.20 -16.75
CA ILE A 40 -24.89 6.52 -15.90
C ILE A 40 -25.51 6.00 -14.61
N LEU A 41 -26.39 6.79 -13.97
CA LEU A 41 -27.04 6.38 -12.73
C LEU A 41 -27.90 5.13 -12.92
N ARG A 42 -28.62 5.02 -14.05
CA ARG A 42 -29.44 3.84 -14.35
C ARG A 42 -28.61 2.61 -14.69
N ASP A 43 -27.53 2.78 -15.45
CA ASP A 43 -26.68 1.67 -15.90
C ASP A 43 -25.85 1.11 -14.74
N ARG A 44 -25.25 2.00 -13.95
CA ARG A 44 -24.24 1.64 -12.95
C ARG A 44 -24.82 1.37 -11.55
N TYR A 45 -26.00 1.94 -11.23
CA TYR A 45 -26.61 1.84 -9.89
C TYR A 45 -28.09 1.43 -9.94
N PRO A 46 -28.43 0.25 -10.52
CA PRO A 46 -29.83 -0.17 -10.68
C PRO A 46 -30.59 -0.37 -9.35
N GLY A 47 -29.88 -0.53 -8.23
CA GLY A 47 -30.45 -0.66 -6.88
C GLY A 47 -30.59 0.66 -6.09
N GLY A 48 -30.29 1.81 -6.71
CA GLY A 48 -30.27 3.12 -6.04
C GLY A 48 -28.89 3.54 -5.52
N LEU A 49 -28.77 4.79 -5.09
CA LEU A 49 -27.53 5.39 -4.58
C LEU A 49 -27.45 5.26 -3.06
N THR A 50 -26.38 4.65 -2.54
CA THR A 50 -26.08 4.66 -1.08
C THR A 50 -25.80 6.08 -0.58
N THR A 51 -26.66 6.59 0.30
CA THR A 51 -26.63 7.97 0.80
C THR A 51 -25.82 8.11 2.10
N SER A 52 -25.79 7.07 2.95
CA SER A 52 -25.07 7.02 4.23
C SER A 52 -24.67 5.58 4.54
N LEU A 53 -23.49 5.37 5.11
CA LEU A 53 -23.03 4.04 5.54
C LEU A 53 -23.61 3.61 6.89
N GLU A 54 -23.81 4.55 7.83
CA GLU A 54 -24.34 4.26 9.17
C GLU A 54 -25.43 5.26 9.63
N PRO A 55 -26.71 4.86 9.73
CA PRO A 55 -27.29 3.60 9.24
C PRO A 55 -27.34 3.57 7.70
N PRO A 56 -27.29 2.36 7.07
CA PRO A 56 -27.32 2.22 5.63
C PRO A 56 -28.65 2.76 5.08
N THR A 57 -28.56 3.81 4.26
CA THR A 57 -29.72 4.40 3.57
C THR A 57 -29.41 4.52 2.08
N THR A 58 -30.43 4.28 1.25
CA THR A 58 -30.32 4.32 -0.20
C THR A 58 -31.37 5.26 -0.78
N THR A 59 -30.96 6.12 -1.71
CA THR A 59 -31.86 6.94 -2.53
C THR A 59 -32.23 6.16 -3.79
N GLU A 60 -33.52 5.88 -3.98
CA GLU A 60 -34.02 5.29 -5.21
C GLU A 60 -33.85 6.27 -6.39
N ILE A 61 -33.57 5.75 -7.59
CA ILE A 61 -33.41 6.57 -8.79
C ILE A 61 -34.74 6.53 -9.59
N PRO A 62 -35.46 7.64 -9.73
CA PRO A 62 -36.69 7.70 -10.51
C PRO A 62 -36.45 7.37 -11.99
N THR A 63 -37.49 6.91 -12.68
CA THR A 63 -37.43 6.65 -14.14
C THR A 63 -37.06 7.91 -14.94
N GLN A 64 -37.49 9.08 -14.50
CA GLN A 64 -37.07 10.39 -15.02
C GLN A 64 -36.55 11.26 -13.86
N PRO A 65 -35.25 11.18 -13.54
CA PRO A 65 -34.68 11.93 -12.43
C PRO A 65 -34.61 13.42 -12.76
N LYS A 66 -35.04 14.27 -11.83
CA LYS A 66 -34.76 15.72 -11.85
C LYS A 66 -33.66 16.02 -10.84
N PHE A 67 -32.68 16.81 -11.26
CA PHE A 67 -31.51 17.09 -10.44
C PHE A 67 -31.52 18.50 -9.90
N VAL A 68 -31.09 18.65 -8.65
CA VAL A 68 -30.68 19.93 -8.08
C VAL A 68 -29.19 19.84 -7.79
N TYR A 69 -28.44 20.87 -8.20
CA TYR A 69 -26.98 20.89 -8.10
C TYR A 69 -26.49 21.90 -7.06
N GLY A 70 -25.38 21.58 -6.40
CA GLY A 70 -24.77 22.38 -5.35
C GLY A 70 -23.25 22.43 -5.50
N VAL A 71 -22.66 23.59 -5.24
CA VAL A 71 -21.22 23.80 -5.15
C VAL A 71 -20.86 24.25 -3.75
N LEU A 72 -19.63 23.97 -3.29
CA LEU A 72 -19.22 24.37 -1.94
C LEU A 72 -19.21 25.90 -1.77
N ASN A 73 -19.63 26.39 -0.60
CA ASN A 73 -19.52 27.80 -0.25
C ASN A 73 -18.06 28.30 -0.28
N LYS A 74 -17.10 27.41 -0.02
CA LYS A 74 -15.66 27.64 -0.17
C LYS A 74 -15.04 26.39 -0.81
N HIS A 75 -14.29 26.59 -1.90
CA HIS A 75 -13.83 25.54 -2.83
C HIS A 75 -13.16 24.29 -2.19
N ASN A 76 -12.59 24.42 -0.98
CA ASN A 76 -11.85 23.35 -0.28
C ASN A 76 -12.31 23.12 1.17
N ASP A 77 -13.50 23.58 1.58
CA ASP A 77 -13.95 23.44 2.99
C ASP A 77 -15.41 22.97 3.05
N PRO A 78 -15.65 21.64 3.18
CA PRO A 78 -17.00 21.09 3.22
C PRO A 78 -17.79 21.47 4.47
N ALA A 79 -17.12 21.87 5.56
CA ALA A 79 -17.79 22.30 6.80
C ALA A 79 -18.53 23.64 6.66
N ARG A 80 -18.28 24.38 5.56
CA ARG A 80 -18.99 25.62 5.23
C ARG A 80 -20.28 25.41 4.46
N GLY A 81 -20.67 24.16 4.19
CA GLY A 81 -21.92 23.81 3.54
C GLY A 81 -21.97 24.13 2.04
N TRP A 82 -23.12 23.84 1.45
CA TRP A 82 -23.35 23.90 0.01
C TRP A 82 -24.15 25.15 -0.38
N LYS A 83 -23.85 25.69 -1.56
CA LYS A 83 -24.63 26.72 -2.24
C LYS A 83 -25.26 26.10 -3.47
N ARG A 84 -26.56 26.33 -3.67
CA ARG A 84 -27.26 25.92 -4.90
C ARG A 84 -26.59 26.52 -6.13
N LEU A 85 -26.28 25.67 -7.10
CA LEU A 85 -25.77 26.05 -8.40
C LEU A 85 -26.93 26.57 -9.25
N ASN A 86 -26.79 27.76 -9.83
CA ASN A 86 -27.80 28.32 -10.71
C ASN A 86 -27.55 27.85 -12.14
N VAL A 87 -28.36 26.91 -12.62
CA VAL A 87 -28.25 26.29 -13.94
C VAL A 87 -29.22 26.88 -14.97
N GLY A 88 -30.02 27.89 -14.61
CA GLY A 88 -31.09 28.44 -15.46
C GLY A 88 -32.45 27.77 -15.24
N SER A 89 -33.53 28.31 -15.83
CA SER A 89 -34.89 27.80 -15.61
C SER A 89 -35.14 26.44 -16.28
N ASP A 90 -34.42 26.17 -17.36
CA ASP A 90 -34.50 24.94 -18.16
C ASP A 90 -33.11 24.30 -18.34
N GLU A 91 -32.20 24.50 -17.37
CA GLU A 91 -30.82 24.00 -17.43
C GLU A 91 -30.02 24.52 -18.65
N ASP A 92 -30.37 25.73 -19.12
CA ASP A 92 -29.85 26.36 -20.34
C ASP A 92 -28.47 27.01 -20.19
N PHE A 93 -27.94 27.09 -18.96
CA PHE A 93 -26.64 27.71 -18.71
C PHE A 93 -25.49 26.73 -19.00
N THR A 94 -24.39 27.25 -19.55
CA THR A 94 -23.19 26.44 -19.79
C THR A 94 -22.41 26.20 -18.50
N PRO A 95 -21.65 25.10 -18.37
CA PRO A 95 -20.82 24.81 -17.20
C PRO A 95 -19.91 25.97 -16.76
N ILE A 96 -19.27 26.64 -17.72
CA ILE A 96 -18.42 27.81 -17.44
C ILE A 96 -19.25 28.98 -16.90
N LYS A 97 -20.44 29.23 -17.43
CA LYS A 97 -21.37 30.29 -16.95
C LYS A 97 -21.87 29.99 -15.53
N CYS A 98 -22.03 28.71 -15.20
CA CYS A 98 -22.34 28.24 -13.85
C CYS A 98 -21.14 28.35 -12.88
N GLY A 99 -19.95 28.70 -13.36
CA GLY A 99 -18.74 28.86 -12.56
C GLY A 99 -17.92 27.59 -12.37
N LEU A 100 -18.18 26.55 -13.18
CA LEU A 100 -17.42 25.31 -13.15
C LEU A 100 -16.11 25.45 -13.93
N LYS A 101 -15.05 24.86 -13.36
CA LYS A 101 -13.69 24.72 -13.91
C LYS A 101 -13.29 23.24 -13.94
N HIS A 102 -12.20 22.92 -14.62
CA HIS A 102 -11.62 21.58 -14.57
C HIS A 102 -11.41 21.09 -13.12
N ASN A 103 -11.81 19.86 -12.84
CA ASN A 103 -11.84 19.21 -11.52
C ASN A 103 -12.79 19.81 -10.47
N SER A 104 -13.78 20.61 -10.90
CA SER A 104 -14.81 21.13 -10.00
C SER A 104 -15.59 20.02 -9.32
N LEU A 105 -15.96 20.27 -8.07
CA LEU A 105 -16.80 19.38 -7.27
C LEU A 105 -18.23 19.91 -7.22
N VAL A 106 -19.18 19.06 -7.62
CA VAL A 106 -20.60 19.38 -7.65
C VAL A 106 -21.36 18.31 -6.87
N ALA A 107 -22.11 18.70 -5.85
CA ALA A 107 -23.09 17.81 -5.23
C ALA A 107 -24.38 17.81 -6.04
N PHE A 108 -25.09 16.68 -6.07
CA PHE A 108 -26.42 16.61 -6.67
C PHE A 108 -27.44 15.92 -5.76
N MET A 109 -28.69 16.33 -5.89
CA MET A 109 -29.86 15.76 -5.23
C MET A 109 -30.89 15.38 -6.29
N LEU A 110 -31.53 14.23 -6.10
CA LEU A 110 -32.71 13.81 -6.88
C LEU A 110 -33.95 14.44 -6.23
N GLN A 111 -34.73 15.19 -7.01
CA GLN A 111 -35.96 15.81 -6.52
C GLN A 111 -37.15 14.89 -6.80
N ASP A 112 -37.85 14.47 -5.75
CA ASP A 112 -39.15 13.82 -5.86
C ASP A 112 -40.24 14.90 -5.82
N GLY A 113 -41.31 14.73 -6.60
CA GLY A 113 -42.36 15.75 -6.82
C GLY A 113 -43.16 16.21 -5.59
N THR A 114 -42.74 15.81 -4.38
CA THR A 114 -43.31 16.15 -3.06
C THR A 114 -42.44 17.10 -2.23
N ASP A 115 -41.22 17.42 -2.67
CA ASP A 115 -40.27 18.22 -1.90
C ASP A 115 -40.50 19.73 -2.09
N ASP A 116 -40.51 20.49 -0.97
CA ASP A 116 -40.59 21.95 -0.97
C ASP A 116 -39.34 22.53 -1.66
N PRO A 117 -39.46 23.37 -2.71
CA PRO A 117 -38.32 23.90 -3.47
C PRO A 117 -37.29 24.69 -2.64
N ASP A 118 -37.62 25.08 -1.40
CA ASP A 118 -36.75 25.81 -0.48
C ASP A 118 -35.98 24.91 0.52
N ASP A 119 -36.29 23.60 0.63
CA ASP A 119 -35.67 22.67 1.60
C ASP A 119 -34.61 21.74 0.96
N VAL A 120 -33.62 22.33 0.26
CA VAL A 120 -32.57 21.58 -0.45
C VAL A 120 -31.36 21.29 0.46
N VAL A 121 -31.18 20.02 0.84
CA VAL A 121 -30.02 19.54 1.64
C VAL A 121 -29.14 18.56 0.85
N PHE A 122 -28.00 19.04 0.34
CA PHE A 122 -27.02 18.17 -0.34
C PHE A 122 -26.32 17.23 0.63
N ARG A 123 -26.64 15.93 0.54
CA ARG A 123 -26.00 14.88 1.34
C ARG A 123 -24.78 14.35 0.60
N VAL A 124 -23.59 14.72 1.07
CA VAL A 124 -22.31 14.21 0.58
C VAL A 124 -21.52 13.75 1.78
N GLU A 125 -21.16 12.47 1.79
CA GLU A 125 -20.32 11.86 2.80
C GLU A 125 -18.87 11.99 2.33
N TRP A 126 -18.02 12.47 3.23
CA TRP A 126 -16.60 12.58 2.97
C TRP A 126 -15.92 11.39 3.60
N PRO A 127 -14.96 10.73 2.92
CA PRO A 127 -14.04 9.84 3.60
C PRO A 127 -13.36 10.67 4.69
N SER A 128 -13.70 10.41 5.95
CA SER A 128 -13.00 10.98 7.08
C SER A 128 -11.84 10.04 7.41
N GLU A 129 -10.64 10.57 7.55
CA GLU A 129 -9.52 9.91 8.26
C GLU A 129 -9.83 9.70 9.76
N ASP A 130 -11.03 10.07 10.22
CA ASP A 130 -11.52 9.83 11.56
C ASP A 130 -12.03 8.38 11.75
N GLU A 131 -11.20 7.40 11.42
CA GLU A 131 -11.14 6.15 12.19
C GLU A 131 -9.97 6.17 13.20
N GLU A 132 -9.48 7.35 13.56
CA GLU A 132 -8.81 7.54 14.85
C GLU A 132 -9.83 7.64 16.01
N LEU A 133 -9.96 6.52 16.73
CA LEU A 133 -10.18 6.42 18.17
C LEU A 133 -11.62 6.64 18.73
N PRO A 134 -12.41 5.55 18.87
CA PRO A 134 -13.34 5.42 20.00
C PRO A 134 -12.59 5.24 21.34
N PHE A 135 -11.29 4.94 21.30
CA PHE A 135 -10.54 4.56 22.52
C PHE A 135 -10.19 5.74 23.44
N TYR A 136 -10.10 6.97 22.94
CA TYR A 136 -9.76 8.14 23.77
C TYR A 136 -10.98 8.80 24.43
N ARG A 137 -12.18 8.67 23.84
CA ARG A 137 -13.43 9.16 24.47
C ARG A 137 -13.95 8.23 25.56
N PHE A 138 -13.61 6.95 25.53
CA PHE A 138 -13.96 6.03 26.61
C PHE A 138 -13.07 6.26 27.86
N PHE A 139 -11.80 6.64 27.69
CA PHE A 139 -10.88 6.83 28.82
C PHE A 139 -11.03 8.18 29.55
N ILE A 140 -11.50 9.24 28.88
CA ILE A 140 -11.71 10.55 29.52
C ILE A 140 -13.14 10.74 30.06
N ARG A 141 -14.13 10.01 29.54
CA ARG A 141 -15.52 10.11 30.03
C ARG A 141 -15.80 9.22 31.25
N ASP A 142 -15.12 8.08 31.39
CA ASP A 142 -15.22 7.23 32.60
C ASP A 142 -14.41 7.75 33.78
N LEU A 143 -13.35 8.54 33.55
CA LEU A 143 -12.60 9.18 34.64
C LEU A 143 -13.37 10.36 35.27
N ALA A 144 -14.30 10.98 34.52
CA ALA A 144 -15.10 12.10 35.00
C ALA A 144 -16.39 11.70 35.73
N LEU A 145 -16.91 10.49 35.49
CA LEU A 145 -18.16 10.00 36.11
C LEU A 145 -17.96 9.13 37.37
N HIS A 146 -16.73 8.69 37.65
CA HIS A 146 -16.40 7.96 38.90
C HIS A 146 -15.84 8.83 40.03
N MET A 147 -15.76 10.16 39.85
CA MET A 147 -15.28 11.09 40.89
C MET A 147 -16.40 11.76 41.69
N SER A 148 -17.51 11.06 41.95
CA SER A 148 -18.51 11.51 42.91
C SER A 148 -18.82 10.43 43.96
N THR A 149 -18.50 10.78 45.21
CA THR A 149 -18.88 10.14 46.47
C THR A 149 -18.21 8.82 46.87
N ARG A 150 -16.94 8.90 47.28
CA ARG A 150 -16.53 8.27 48.54
C ARG A 150 -15.89 9.31 49.45
N LYS A 151 -16.54 9.54 50.59
CA LYS A 151 -15.94 10.19 51.77
C LYS A 151 -14.72 9.38 52.19
N VAL A 152 -13.53 9.81 51.78
CA VAL A 152 -12.27 9.47 52.46
C VAL A 152 -11.81 10.74 53.16
N ALA A 153 -12.53 11.07 54.22
CA ALA A 153 -12.16 12.10 55.17
C ALA A 153 -12.00 11.42 56.53
N ASP A 154 -11.08 10.45 56.62
CA ASP A 154 -10.52 10.04 57.92
C ASP A 154 -9.21 9.21 57.88
N GLU A 155 -8.65 8.90 56.70
CA GLU A 155 -7.40 8.10 56.65
C GLU A 155 -6.10 8.94 56.64
N SER A 156 -6.19 10.27 56.48
CA SER A 156 -5.01 11.14 56.42
C SER A 156 -4.32 11.38 57.78
N LYS A 157 -4.90 10.89 58.89
CA LYS A 157 -4.28 10.97 60.22
C LYS A 157 -3.66 9.66 60.71
N PHE A 158 -3.86 8.54 60.02
CA PHE A 158 -3.24 7.24 60.37
C PHE A 158 -2.04 6.86 59.48
N ALA A 159 -1.91 7.44 58.28
CA ALA A 159 -0.84 7.09 57.33
C ALA A 159 0.55 7.64 57.69
N VAL A 160 0.66 8.56 58.65
CA VAL A 160 1.97 9.07 59.12
C VAL A 160 2.72 8.04 59.99
N GLN A 161 2.05 6.95 60.40
CA GLN A 161 2.61 5.99 61.36
C GLN A 161 2.91 4.60 60.78
N ALA A 162 2.61 4.36 59.51
CA ALA A 162 2.99 3.14 58.79
C ALA A 162 3.61 3.53 57.45
N GLY A 163 4.92 3.31 57.27
CA GLY A 163 5.71 3.72 56.11
C GLY A 163 5.28 3.09 54.77
N TYR A 164 4.10 3.44 54.28
CA TYR A 164 3.56 3.04 52.98
C TYR A 164 3.92 4.10 51.94
N MET A 165 4.85 3.76 51.04
CA MET A 165 5.22 4.59 49.90
C MET A 165 4.06 4.65 48.89
N LEU A 166 3.31 5.75 48.85
CA LEU A 166 2.09 5.89 48.04
C LEU A 166 2.41 5.92 46.54
N VAL A 167 3.44 6.67 46.14
CA VAL A 167 3.89 6.75 44.73
C VAL A 167 4.39 5.39 44.24
N ALA A 168 5.17 4.67 45.06
CA ALA A 168 5.64 3.33 44.73
C ALA A 168 4.47 2.34 44.58
N SER A 169 3.45 2.43 45.45
CA SER A 169 2.24 1.60 45.37
C SER A 169 1.45 1.86 44.07
N ARG A 170 1.29 3.13 43.67
CA ARG A 170 0.65 3.50 42.40
C ARG A 170 1.41 2.95 41.18
N LEU A 171 2.73 3.10 41.15
CA LEU A 171 3.59 2.56 40.09
C LEU A 171 3.52 1.03 40.03
N ARG A 172 3.58 0.36 41.19
CA ARG A 172 3.43 -1.10 41.28
C ARG A 172 2.09 -1.58 40.73
N ASN A 173 0.99 -0.92 41.08
CA ASN A 173 -0.32 -1.29 40.57
C ASN A 173 -0.45 -1.02 39.06
N GLY A 174 0.13 0.09 38.58
CA GLY A 174 0.23 0.40 37.15
C GLY A 174 1.02 -0.68 36.39
N LEU A 175 2.17 -1.11 36.93
CA LEU A 175 2.94 -2.23 36.38
C LEU A 175 2.15 -3.54 36.39
N GLY A 176 1.34 -3.78 37.42
CA GLY A 176 0.43 -4.94 37.49
C GLY A 176 -0.56 -5.03 36.34
N LEU A 177 -0.93 -3.90 35.72
CA LEU A 177 -1.77 -3.84 34.52
C LEU A 177 -0.94 -3.82 33.23
N LEU A 178 0.09 -2.96 33.18
CA LEU A 178 0.88 -2.72 31.98
C LEU A 178 1.70 -3.94 31.55
N VAL A 179 2.26 -4.69 32.50
CA VAL A 179 3.11 -5.85 32.18
C VAL A 179 2.32 -6.95 31.47
N PRO A 180 1.17 -7.45 31.98
CA PRO A 180 0.39 -8.47 31.28
C PRO A 180 -0.09 -8.01 29.89
N LEU A 181 -0.54 -6.76 29.78
CA LEU A 181 -1.01 -6.22 28.50
C LEU A 181 0.13 -6.13 27.48
N THR A 182 1.27 -5.56 27.88
CA THR A 182 2.47 -5.46 27.03
C THR A 182 2.95 -6.83 26.61
N LEU A 183 2.95 -7.80 27.52
CA LEU A 183 3.35 -9.17 27.21
C LEU A 183 2.40 -9.81 26.20
N ALA A 184 1.08 -9.67 26.37
CA ALA A 184 0.10 -10.21 25.45
C ALA A 184 0.24 -9.61 24.03
N CYS A 185 0.34 -8.28 23.93
CA CYS A 185 0.55 -7.59 22.65
C CYS A 185 1.88 -7.99 22.00
N SER A 186 2.96 -8.09 22.78
CA SER A 186 4.28 -8.50 22.27
C SER A 186 4.28 -9.95 21.79
N ILE A 187 3.62 -10.86 22.52
CA ILE A 187 3.48 -12.26 22.11
C ILE A 187 2.73 -12.34 20.78
N TYR A 188 1.61 -11.64 20.65
CA TYR A 188 0.87 -11.63 19.38
C TYR A 188 1.71 -11.03 18.26
N LEU A 189 2.33 -9.86 18.46
CA LEU A 189 3.10 -9.17 17.41
C LEU A 189 4.29 -9.99 16.91
N TYR A 190 5.06 -10.62 17.80
CA TYR A 190 6.28 -11.35 17.44
C TYR A 190 6.01 -12.82 17.07
N LEU A 191 4.83 -13.35 17.38
CA LEU A 191 4.38 -14.68 16.95
C LEU A 191 3.16 -14.59 16.02
N TYR A 192 2.92 -13.45 15.38
CA TYR A 192 1.77 -13.28 14.49
C TYR A 192 1.70 -14.35 13.40
N PRO A 193 2.81 -14.86 12.80
CA PRO A 193 2.69 -15.88 11.77
C PRO A 193 2.17 -17.21 12.33
N PHE A 194 2.35 -17.46 13.63
CA PHE A 194 1.77 -18.61 14.31
C PHE A 194 0.25 -18.44 14.46
N PHE A 195 -0.21 -17.25 14.84
CA PHE A 195 -1.63 -16.95 15.02
C PHE A 195 -2.39 -16.89 13.69
N GLU A 196 -1.78 -16.28 12.68
CA GLU A 196 -2.28 -16.19 11.31
C GLU A 196 -2.06 -17.49 10.50
N ARG A 197 -1.45 -18.51 11.11
CA ARG A 197 -1.16 -19.82 10.50
C ARG A 197 -0.37 -19.74 9.19
N CYS A 198 0.52 -18.78 9.09
CA CYS A 198 1.33 -18.57 7.90
C CYS A 198 2.27 -19.75 7.68
N ALA A 199 2.18 -20.39 6.53
CA ALA A 199 3.02 -21.50 6.13
C ALA A 199 3.11 -21.55 4.60
N PHE A 200 4.27 -21.98 4.10
CA PHE A 200 4.43 -22.25 2.69
C PHE A 200 3.49 -23.41 2.27
N PRO A 201 2.73 -23.28 1.17
CA PRO A 201 1.93 -24.38 0.66
C PRO A 201 2.78 -25.62 0.37
N ILE A 202 2.18 -26.79 0.56
CA ILE A 202 2.83 -28.09 0.34
C ILE A 202 2.11 -28.89 -0.74
N PRO A 203 2.71 -29.96 -1.29
CA PRO A 203 2.12 -30.73 -2.39
C PRO A 203 0.71 -31.29 -2.11
N SER A 204 0.40 -31.62 -0.85
CA SER A 204 -0.94 -32.08 -0.44
C SER A 204 -2.01 -30.99 -0.50
N ARG A 205 -1.60 -29.71 -0.63
CA ARG A 205 -2.45 -28.51 -0.63
C ARG A 205 -3.30 -28.34 0.63
N ASP A 206 -2.99 -29.05 1.71
CA ASP A 206 -3.63 -28.88 3.02
C ASP A 206 -2.89 -27.81 3.84
N ALA A 207 -3.56 -26.68 4.08
CA ALA A 207 -3.05 -25.58 4.88
C ALA A 207 -2.74 -25.99 6.33
N THR A 208 -3.49 -26.95 6.90
CA THR A 208 -3.27 -27.43 8.26
C THR A 208 -1.99 -28.25 8.32
N GLU A 209 -1.78 -29.17 7.37
CA GLU A 209 -0.55 -29.95 7.30
C GLU A 209 0.67 -29.04 7.02
N ALA A 210 0.54 -28.03 6.16
CA ALA A 210 1.58 -27.04 5.91
C ALA A 210 2.00 -26.30 7.19
N PHE A 211 1.01 -25.87 7.99
CA PHE A 211 1.25 -25.21 9.26
C PHE A 211 1.89 -26.13 10.30
N GLU A 212 1.41 -27.36 10.44
CA GLU A 212 2.03 -28.36 11.31
C GLU A 212 3.48 -28.65 10.92
N GLY A 213 3.78 -28.76 9.62
CA GLY A 213 5.13 -28.92 9.10
C GLY A 213 6.03 -27.73 9.46
N THR A 214 5.53 -26.51 9.32
CA THR A 214 6.27 -25.29 9.67
C THR A 214 6.54 -25.20 11.18
N LYS A 215 5.57 -25.55 12.04
CA LYS A 215 5.76 -25.59 13.50
C LYS A 215 6.90 -26.52 13.92
N LYS A 216 7.00 -27.69 13.29
CA LYS A 216 8.04 -28.69 13.62
C LYS A 216 9.46 -28.17 13.38
N LEU A 217 9.66 -27.23 12.46
CA LEU A 217 10.97 -26.58 12.24
C LEU A 217 11.49 -25.84 13.48
N HIS A 218 10.60 -25.43 14.37
CA HIS A 218 10.92 -24.64 15.56
C HIS A 218 10.74 -25.44 16.86
N TRP A 219 10.36 -26.71 16.77
CA TRP A 219 10.12 -27.53 17.96
C TRP A 219 11.45 -28.03 18.55
N PRO A 220 11.80 -27.67 19.81
CA PRO A 220 13.12 -27.95 20.38
C PRO A 220 13.37 -29.44 20.69
N PHE A 221 12.33 -30.28 20.61
CA PHE A 221 12.43 -31.74 20.83
C PHE A 221 12.10 -32.54 19.57
N ALA A 222 12.16 -31.93 18.38
CA ALA A 222 11.98 -32.68 17.14
C ALA A 222 13.14 -33.67 17.00
N ASP A 223 12.82 -34.94 16.83
CA ASP A 223 13.78 -36.01 16.57
C ASP A 223 14.44 -35.81 15.20
N GLU A 224 15.73 -36.17 15.10
CA GLU A 224 16.51 -35.98 13.87
C GLU A 224 15.87 -36.64 12.64
N GLU A 225 15.15 -37.75 12.83
CA GLU A 225 14.42 -38.45 11.77
C GLU A 225 13.18 -37.69 11.29
N SER A 226 12.45 -37.00 12.16
CA SER A 226 11.35 -36.13 11.72
C SER A 226 11.87 -34.86 11.07
N LEU A 227 12.98 -34.30 11.55
CA LEU A 227 13.65 -33.16 10.93
C LEU A 227 14.21 -33.49 9.55
N ALA A 228 14.73 -34.71 9.34
CA ALA A 228 15.19 -35.18 8.03
C ALA A 228 14.05 -35.42 7.03
N ASN A 229 12.84 -35.76 7.50
CA ASN A 229 11.65 -35.95 6.67
C ASN A 229 10.88 -34.65 6.37
N ILE A 230 11.20 -33.53 7.02
CA ILE A 230 10.57 -32.24 6.73
C ILE A 230 11.01 -31.67 5.37
N PRO A 231 12.31 -31.68 5.00
CA PRO A 231 12.76 -31.26 3.68
C PRO A 231 12.07 -32.00 2.53
N THR A 232 11.78 -33.29 2.68
CA THR A 232 11.13 -34.11 1.65
C THR A 232 9.63 -33.85 1.53
N LYS A 233 8.99 -33.29 2.56
CA LYS A 233 7.58 -32.86 2.52
C LYS A 233 7.39 -31.42 2.05
N GLN A 234 8.42 -30.58 2.19
CA GLN A 234 8.36 -29.19 1.76
C GLN A 234 8.61 -29.08 0.26
N ALA A 235 8.03 -28.05 -0.36
CA ALA A 235 8.33 -27.72 -1.73
C ALA A 235 9.83 -27.37 -1.89
N PRO A 236 10.54 -27.90 -2.92
CA PRO A 236 11.96 -27.63 -3.13
C PRO A 236 12.25 -26.14 -3.40
N PHE A 237 11.29 -25.41 -3.98
CA PHE A 237 11.39 -23.95 -4.12
C PHE A 237 10.28 -23.26 -3.33
N ARG A 238 10.68 -22.34 -2.46
CA ARG A 238 9.83 -21.53 -1.57
C ARG A 238 10.28 -20.08 -1.61
N LEU A 239 9.45 -19.21 -2.21
CA LEU A 239 9.73 -17.80 -2.41
C LEU A 239 8.90 -16.94 -1.45
N LEU A 240 9.59 -16.22 -0.56
CA LEU A 240 8.99 -15.13 0.21
C LEU A 240 8.98 -13.89 -0.69
N ALA A 241 7.80 -13.49 -1.15
CA ALA A 241 7.60 -12.34 -2.02
C ALA A 241 7.05 -11.15 -1.23
N LEU A 242 7.62 -9.98 -1.45
CA LEU A 242 7.26 -8.74 -0.75
C LEU A 242 7.00 -7.64 -1.77
N GLY A 243 5.81 -7.05 -1.76
CA GLY A 243 5.42 -5.98 -2.68
C GLY A 243 5.52 -4.60 -2.02
N ASP A 244 6.05 -3.63 -2.76
CA ASP A 244 5.92 -2.19 -2.51
C ASP A 244 6.31 -1.73 -1.09
N PRO A 245 7.54 -1.97 -0.60
CA PRO A 245 7.96 -1.44 0.70
C PRO A 245 8.01 0.09 0.74
N GLN A 246 8.18 0.76 -0.41
CA GLN A 246 8.15 2.21 -0.61
C GLN A 246 8.90 3.01 0.47
N LEU A 247 10.21 2.80 0.59
CA LEU A 247 11.01 3.55 1.56
C LEU A 247 11.01 5.05 1.21
N GLU A 248 10.35 5.85 2.04
CA GLU A 248 10.36 7.31 1.99
C GLU A 248 11.51 7.93 2.78
N GLY A 249 11.81 9.21 2.57
CA GLY A 249 12.91 9.89 3.26
C GLY A 249 12.77 11.41 3.24
N ASP A 250 13.89 12.13 3.22
CA ASP A 250 13.93 13.56 3.53
C ASP A 250 13.12 14.42 2.57
N THR A 251 12.92 13.98 1.32
CA THR A 251 12.07 14.69 0.35
C THR A 251 10.60 14.78 0.77
N SER A 252 10.17 13.97 1.74
CA SER A 252 8.83 14.04 2.35
C SER A 252 8.75 14.95 3.59
N ILE A 253 9.88 15.51 4.05
CA ILE A 253 9.98 16.28 5.29
C ILE A 253 9.91 17.80 4.99
N PRO A 254 8.93 18.54 5.53
CA PRO A 254 8.78 19.98 5.29
C PRO A 254 10.05 20.83 5.47
N ILE A 255 10.79 20.64 6.56
CA ILE A 255 12.03 21.39 6.82
C ILE A 255 13.11 21.12 5.77
N ALA A 256 13.16 19.94 5.14
CA ALA A 256 14.22 19.59 4.21
C ALA A 256 14.23 20.51 2.97
N TYR A 257 13.05 20.96 2.52
CA TYR A 257 12.93 21.93 1.43
C TYR A 257 12.69 23.38 1.91
N ALA A 258 11.93 23.59 2.98
CA ALA A 258 11.57 24.93 3.46
C ALA A 258 12.69 25.59 4.30
N GLY A 259 13.60 24.79 4.87
CA GLY A 259 14.62 25.23 5.81
C GLY A 259 14.09 25.38 7.24
N PHE A 260 15.01 25.53 8.21
CA PHE A 260 14.66 25.70 9.62
C PHE A 260 14.32 27.17 9.92
N MET A 261 13.07 27.45 10.31
CA MET A 261 12.59 28.79 10.68
C MET A 261 12.94 29.89 9.64
N PRO A 262 12.58 29.73 8.35
CA PRO A 262 12.98 30.67 7.29
C PRO A 262 12.50 32.12 7.51
N HIS A 263 11.40 32.31 8.23
CA HIS A 263 10.83 33.64 8.49
C HIS A 263 11.51 34.36 9.67
N VAL A 264 12.22 33.66 10.55
CA VAL A 264 12.95 34.28 11.67
C VAL A 264 14.07 35.22 11.17
N PRO A 265 15.00 34.79 10.29
CA PRO A 265 15.99 35.69 9.70
C PRO A 265 15.37 36.87 8.94
N LEU A 266 14.23 36.66 8.26
CA LEU A 266 13.51 37.71 7.54
C LEU A 266 12.97 38.76 8.52
N LEU A 267 12.28 38.33 9.59
CA LEU A 267 11.80 39.20 10.65
C LEU A 267 12.94 40.03 11.27
N PHE A 268 14.08 39.41 11.58
CA PHE A 268 15.24 40.13 12.09
C PHE A 268 15.76 41.17 11.09
N LYS A 269 15.83 40.87 9.79
CA LYS A 269 16.19 41.85 8.75
C LYS A 269 15.18 43.00 8.67
N GLN A 270 13.88 42.74 8.85
CA GLN A 270 12.86 43.78 8.90
C GLN A 270 13.06 44.70 10.10
N LEU A 271 13.28 44.14 11.29
CA LEU A 271 13.44 44.87 12.55
C LEU A 271 14.76 45.66 12.63
N THR A 272 15.82 45.16 11.97
CA THR A 272 17.15 45.79 11.94
C THR A 272 17.35 46.75 10.76
N PHE A 273 16.28 47.08 10.02
CA PHE A 273 16.32 48.01 8.88
C PHE A 273 17.25 47.58 7.73
N GLN A 274 17.52 46.29 7.60
CA GLN A 274 18.36 45.73 6.53
C GLN A 274 17.60 45.52 5.20
N THR A 275 16.29 45.75 5.20
CA THR A 275 15.38 45.66 4.05
C THR A 275 14.83 47.04 3.67
N TRP A 276 14.58 47.29 2.39
CA TRP A 276 14.01 48.55 1.92
C TRP A 276 12.47 48.52 1.92
N HIS A 277 11.83 49.57 2.45
CA HIS A 277 10.36 49.76 2.47
C HIS A 277 10.02 51.23 2.29
N GLN A 278 8.89 51.55 1.66
CA GLN A 278 8.49 52.94 1.39
C GLN A 278 8.01 53.69 2.63
N SER A 279 7.54 52.97 3.66
CA SER A 279 7.03 53.58 4.89
C SER A 279 7.23 52.70 6.13
N LEU A 280 7.19 53.32 7.33
CA LEU A 280 7.22 52.59 8.60
C LEU A 280 6.01 51.66 8.76
N LYS A 281 4.83 52.07 8.30
CA LYS A 281 3.61 51.26 8.33
C LYS A 281 3.77 49.99 7.51
N GLU A 282 4.39 50.09 6.34
CA GLU A 282 4.66 48.94 5.48
C GLU A 282 5.66 47.97 6.12
N ARG A 283 6.74 48.49 6.72
CA ARG A 283 7.68 47.66 7.50
C ARG A 283 6.99 46.92 8.65
N ILE A 284 6.12 47.61 9.42
CA ILE A 284 5.35 46.99 10.50
C ILE A 284 4.44 45.89 9.94
N ARG A 285 3.78 46.12 8.81
CA ARG A 285 2.95 45.09 8.15
C ARG A 285 3.76 43.86 7.75
N TRP A 286 4.92 44.04 7.12
CA TRP A 286 5.79 42.92 6.74
C TRP A 286 6.37 42.19 7.95
N SER A 287 6.79 42.93 8.99
CA SER A 287 7.24 42.32 10.25
C SER A 287 6.11 41.53 10.93
N MET A 288 4.86 41.99 10.82
CA MET A 288 3.70 41.24 11.31
C MET A 288 3.40 40.01 10.45
N HIS A 289 3.58 40.08 9.13
CA HIS A 289 3.45 38.92 8.25
C HIS A 289 4.48 37.85 8.60
N ASP A 290 5.77 38.21 8.66
CA ASP A 290 6.84 37.28 9.05
C ASP A 290 6.58 36.69 10.46
N LEU A 291 6.04 37.48 11.39
CA LEU A 291 5.66 36.99 12.72
C LEU A 291 4.50 35.98 12.66
N VAL A 292 3.48 36.24 11.84
CA VAL A 292 2.36 35.32 11.62
C VAL A 292 2.88 34.02 10.99
N ASP A 293 3.71 34.12 9.95
CA ASP A 293 4.27 32.96 9.25
C ASP A 293 5.13 32.09 10.19
N ILE A 294 5.86 32.68 11.13
CA ILE A 294 6.57 31.89 12.17
C ILE A 294 5.61 31.02 12.97
N PHE A 295 4.46 31.56 13.37
CA PHE A 295 3.49 30.83 14.21
C PHE A 295 2.60 29.86 13.42
N PHE A 296 2.31 30.17 12.15
CA PHE A 296 1.34 29.44 11.35
C PHE A 296 1.95 28.55 10.25
N ASP A 297 3.19 28.82 9.85
CA ASP A 297 3.91 28.01 8.86
C ASP A 297 5.15 27.35 9.50
N ASP A 298 6.09 28.12 10.06
CA ASP A 298 7.37 27.56 10.54
C ASP A 298 7.19 26.56 11.69
N ILE A 299 6.44 26.93 12.75
CA ILE A 299 6.20 26.04 13.90
C ILE A 299 5.44 24.76 13.46
N PRO A 300 4.30 24.84 12.74
CA PRO A 300 3.62 23.66 12.23
C PRO A 300 4.50 22.77 11.35
N ASN A 301 5.26 23.35 10.41
CA ASN A 301 6.19 22.60 9.56
C ASN A 301 7.27 21.88 10.37
N ILE A 302 7.72 22.46 11.49
CA ILE A 302 8.69 21.80 12.37
C ILE A 302 8.07 20.62 13.12
N LEU A 303 6.86 20.78 13.65
CA LEU A 303 6.15 19.70 14.34
C LEU A 303 5.81 18.57 13.37
N GLU A 304 5.34 18.91 12.16
CA GLU A 304 5.07 17.94 11.10
C GLU A 304 6.34 17.23 10.65
N SER A 305 7.45 17.95 10.49
CA SER A 305 8.74 17.35 10.16
C SER A 305 9.21 16.38 11.23
N ALA A 306 9.08 16.75 12.51
CA ALA A 306 9.44 15.85 13.61
C ALA A 306 8.56 14.59 13.64
N ARG A 307 7.25 14.74 13.41
CA ARG A 307 6.31 13.62 13.24
C ARG A 307 6.72 12.73 12.07
N LYS A 308 6.94 13.31 10.89
CA LYS A 308 7.30 12.56 9.68
C LYS A 308 8.62 11.81 9.86
N VAL A 309 9.66 12.42 10.45
CA VAL A 309 10.91 11.71 10.78
C VAL A 309 10.65 10.47 11.65
N PHE A 310 9.77 10.60 12.64
CA PHE A 310 9.41 9.49 13.52
C PHE A 310 8.59 8.41 12.79
N ASP A 311 7.66 8.82 11.93
CA ASP A 311 6.85 7.92 11.10
C ASP A 311 7.74 7.16 10.10
N LEU A 312 8.67 7.82 9.42
CA LEU A 312 9.65 7.20 8.51
C LEU A 312 10.54 6.18 9.24
N PHE A 313 10.96 6.52 10.46
CA PHE A 313 11.69 5.58 11.31
C PHE A 313 10.83 4.36 11.63
N GLY A 314 9.58 4.57 12.06
CA GLY A 314 8.63 3.50 12.32
C GLY A 314 8.38 2.59 11.13
N ASN A 315 8.14 3.18 9.96
CA ASN A 315 7.88 2.46 8.71
C ASN A 315 9.02 1.48 8.39
N ASP A 316 10.28 1.95 8.40
CA ASP A 316 11.41 1.07 8.14
C ASP A 316 11.46 -0.14 9.11
N PHE A 317 11.13 0.07 10.39
CA PHE A 317 11.14 -0.99 11.40
C PHE A 317 9.89 -1.88 11.36
N TYR A 318 8.74 -1.35 10.97
CA TYR A 318 7.51 -2.11 10.72
C TYR A 318 7.74 -3.08 9.56
N LEU A 319 8.25 -2.59 8.43
CA LEU A 319 8.62 -3.42 7.27
C LEU A 319 9.70 -4.46 7.65
N SER A 320 10.69 -4.04 8.44
CA SER A 320 11.73 -4.95 8.94
C SER A 320 11.17 -6.05 9.82
N HIS A 321 10.14 -5.75 10.62
CA HIS A 321 9.48 -6.72 11.50
C HIS A 321 8.79 -7.81 10.67
N ILE A 322 8.08 -7.45 9.60
CA ILE A 322 7.44 -8.39 8.67
C ILE A 322 8.51 -9.33 8.08
N TYR A 323 9.54 -8.76 7.43
CA TYR A 323 10.59 -9.53 6.77
C TYR A 323 11.29 -10.48 7.75
N LYS A 324 11.77 -9.99 8.89
CA LYS A 324 12.54 -10.81 9.83
C LYS A 324 11.69 -11.90 10.48
N THR A 325 10.46 -11.57 10.86
CA THR A 325 9.58 -12.52 11.54
C THR A 325 9.18 -13.64 10.59
N LEU A 326 8.81 -13.31 9.34
CA LEU A 326 8.47 -14.32 8.34
C LEU A 326 9.68 -15.11 7.86
N HIS A 327 10.79 -14.45 7.56
CA HIS A 327 12.02 -15.13 7.14
C HIS A 327 12.47 -16.16 8.18
N TRP A 328 12.44 -15.78 9.45
CA TRP A 328 12.74 -16.70 10.55
C TRP A 328 11.70 -17.82 10.65
N TRP A 329 10.41 -17.50 10.61
CA TRP A 329 9.31 -18.44 10.82
C TRP A 329 9.15 -19.45 9.67
N THR A 330 9.07 -18.99 8.43
CA THR A 330 8.72 -19.81 7.26
C THR A 330 9.94 -20.46 6.59
N LYS A 331 11.17 -20.05 6.94
CA LYS A 331 12.43 -20.58 6.39
C LYS A 331 12.41 -20.66 4.84
N PRO A 332 12.22 -19.52 4.15
CA PRO A 332 12.17 -19.51 2.69
C PRO A 332 13.50 -19.97 2.07
N THR A 333 13.43 -20.49 0.86
CA THR A 333 14.62 -20.80 0.04
C THR A 333 15.11 -19.57 -0.71
N HIS A 334 14.19 -18.70 -1.13
CA HIS A 334 14.42 -17.51 -1.93
C HIS A 334 13.58 -16.34 -1.39
N VAL A 335 14.05 -15.12 -1.61
CA VAL A 335 13.33 -13.89 -1.26
C VAL A 335 13.30 -12.96 -2.47
N SER A 336 12.16 -12.34 -2.73
CA SER A 336 12.02 -11.31 -3.76
C SER A 336 11.32 -10.07 -3.21
N VAL A 337 11.77 -8.90 -3.66
CA VAL A 337 11.06 -7.62 -3.48
C VAL A 337 10.59 -7.16 -4.86
N LEU A 338 9.28 -7.12 -5.04
CA LEU A 338 8.63 -6.99 -6.34
C LEU A 338 8.43 -5.52 -6.76
N GLY A 339 9.50 -4.74 -6.68
CA GLY A 339 9.53 -3.32 -7.06
C GLY A 339 9.02 -2.36 -6.00
N ASP A 340 9.09 -1.08 -6.35
CA ASP A 340 8.80 0.06 -5.48
C ASP A 340 9.56 -0.03 -4.16
N LEU A 341 10.86 -0.31 -4.26
CA LEU A 341 11.76 -0.37 -3.11
C LEU A 341 11.81 0.99 -2.40
N LEU A 342 11.78 2.06 -3.18
CA LEU A 342 11.79 3.45 -2.76
C LEU A 342 10.42 4.09 -3.03
N GLY A 343 10.03 5.07 -2.23
CA GLY A 343 8.74 5.77 -2.41
C GLY A 343 8.73 6.86 -3.50
N SER A 344 9.86 7.14 -4.18
CA SER A 344 9.89 8.17 -5.23
C SER A 344 11.14 8.07 -6.11
N GLN A 345 10.91 8.19 -7.43
CA GLN A 345 11.92 8.26 -8.47
C GLN A 345 12.54 9.66 -8.59
N TRP A 346 11.84 10.70 -8.11
CA TRP A 346 12.23 12.10 -8.16
C TRP A 346 13.07 12.51 -6.94
N ILE A 347 14.14 11.77 -6.71
CA ILE A 347 15.08 12.02 -5.62
C ILE A 347 16.50 12.20 -6.14
N GLU A 348 17.25 13.06 -5.46
CA GLU A 348 18.68 13.27 -5.66
C GLU A 348 19.49 12.05 -5.23
N ASP A 349 20.72 11.94 -5.72
CA ASP A 349 21.56 10.75 -5.51
C ASP A 349 21.96 10.54 -4.04
N ASP A 350 22.11 11.61 -3.26
CA ASP A 350 22.42 11.52 -1.83
C ASP A 350 21.25 10.94 -1.02
N GLU A 351 20.02 11.33 -1.37
CA GLU A 351 18.80 10.77 -0.82
C GLU A 351 18.60 9.32 -1.25
N PHE A 352 18.82 9.01 -2.54
CA PHE A 352 18.79 7.66 -3.06
C PHE A 352 19.74 6.74 -2.28
N GLU A 353 20.99 7.18 -2.09
CA GLU A 353 22.00 6.43 -1.33
C GLU A 353 21.64 6.25 0.14
N ARG A 354 21.01 7.26 0.77
CA ARG A 354 20.52 7.13 2.15
C ARG A 354 19.42 6.08 2.25
N ARG A 355 18.45 6.10 1.34
CA ARG A 355 17.37 5.10 1.33
C ARG A 355 17.89 3.70 1.01
N GLY A 356 18.79 3.56 0.04
CA GLY A 356 19.46 2.29 -0.27
C GLY A 356 20.22 1.72 0.93
N ARG A 357 20.92 2.55 1.71
CA ARG A 357 21.55 2.10 2.96
C ARG A 357 20.54 1.66 4.01
N ARG A 358 19.39 2.33 4.15
CA ARG A 358 18.33 1.92 5.07
C ARG A 358 17.68 0.62 4.62
N PHE A 359 17.43 0.45 3.33
CA PHE A 359 16.92 -0.79 2.74
C PHE A 359 17.76 -1.98 3.18
N TRP A 360 19.07 -1.96 2.92
CA TRP A 360 19.96 -3.09 3.23
C TRP A 360 20.31 -3.22 4.72
N ASN A 361 20.51 -2.12 5.45
CA ASN A 361 21.04 -2.20 6.82
C ASN A 361 19.96 -2.17 7.91
N ARG A 362 18.73 -1.74 7.58
CA ARG A 362 17.62 -1.60 8.53
C ARG A 362 16.47 -2.52 8.16
N THR A 363 15.81 -2.28 7.02
CA THR A 363 14.60 -2.98 6.60
C THR A 363 14.89 -4.46 6.33
N PHE A 364 15.77 -4.73 5.36
CA PHE A 364 16.17 -6.06 4.92
C PHE A 364 17.53 -6.49 5.48
N LYS A 365 17.79 -6.12 6.73
CA LYS A 365 19.07 -6.41 7.39
C LYS A 365 19.41 -7.90 7.34
N GLY A 366 20.57 -8.22 6.75
CA GLY A 366 21.07 -9.59 6.56
C GLY A 366 20.78 -10.16 5.18
N GLY A 367 19.97 -9.47 4.37
CA GLY A 367 19.82 -9.73 2.95
C GLY A 367 21.03 -9.23 2.15
N GLU A 368 21.26 -9.87 1.01
CA GLU A 368 22.37 -9.59 0.10
C GLU A 368 21.83 -9.35 -1.32
N ARG A 369 22.42 -8.39 -2.04
CA ARG A 369 22.12 -8.16 -3.46
C ARG A 369 22.57 -9.36 -4.29
N VAL A 370 21.78 -9.75 -5.30
CA VAL A 370 22.22 -10.75 -6.30
C VAL A 370 23.47 -10.23 -7.02
N PRO A 371 24.60 -10.97 -7.04
CA PRO A 371 25.82 -10.55 -7.72
C PRO A 371 25.66 -10.44 -9.25
N ASP A 372 26.39 -9.52 -9.88
CA ASP A 372 26.25 -9.24 -11.32
C ASP A 372 26.79 -10.33 -12.24
N ASP A 373 27.71 -11.14 -11.74
CA ASP A 373 28.23 -12.34 -12.40
C ASP A 373 27.24 -13.51 -12.35
N VAL A 374 26.29 -13.48 -11.41
CA VAL A 374 25.20 -14.46 -11.30
C VAL A 374 23.95 -13.99 -12.06
N ALA A 375 23.66 -12.69 -12.02
CA ALA A 375 22.57 -12.06 -12.77
C ALA A 375 22.95 -11.95 -14.27
N VAL A 376 22.82 -13.06 -14.99
CA VAL A 376 23.29 -13.19 -16.38
C VAL A 376 22.20 -12.87 -17.39
N PHE A 377 22.63 -12.45 -18.57
CA PHE A 377 21.74 -12.27 -19.73
C PHE A 377 21.46 -13.64 -20.39
N PRO A 378 20.25 -13.87 -20.94
CA PRO A 378 19.91 -15.16 -21.55
C PRO A 378 20.85 -15.57 -22.68
N ALA A 379 21.28 -16.83 -22.66
CA ALA A 379 22.16 -17.41 -23.68
C ALA A 379 21.72 -18.84 -24.04
N HIS A 380 22.03 -19.29 -25.26
CA HIS A 380 21.75 -20.68 -25.68
C HIS A 380 22.60 -21.68 -24.92
N GLU A 381 23.89 -21.36 -24.73
CA GLU A 381 24.79 -22.07 -23.84
C GLU A 381 24.81 -21.30 -22.51
N TYR A 382 24.17 -21.87 -21.49
CA TYR A 382 24.06 -21.27 -20.17
C TYR A 382 24.62 -22.22 -19.11
N ASN A 383 25.08 -21.65 -18.01
CA ASN A 383 25.40 -22.41 -16.81
C ASN A 383 24.21 -22.36 -15.86
N LEU A 384 23.99 -23.44 -15.13
CA LEU A 384 23.01 -23.45 -14.05
C LEU A 384 23.44 -22.49 -12.95
N THR A 385 22.46 -21.76 -12.42
CA THR A 385 22.62 -20.87 -11.27
C THR A 385 22.79 -21.67 -9.98
N GLY A 386 22.09 -22.81 -9.86
CA GLY A 386 22.16 -23.70 -8.71
C GLY A 386 21.24 -24.90 -8.85
N PHE A 387 21.22 -25.75 -7.82
CA PHE A 387 20.36 -26.93 -7.74
C PHE A 387 19.36 -26.79 -6.59
N LEU A 388 18.13 -27.29 -6.78
CA LEU A 388 17.04 -27.28 -5.79
C LEU A 388 16.99 -28.59 -4.99
N ASN A 389 18.12 -28.97 -4.39
CA ASN A 389 18.28 -30.25 -3.69
C ASN A 389 18.39 -30.10 -2.16
N GLY A 390 18.23 -28.88 -1.62
CA GLY A 390 18.40 -28.60 -0.20
C GLY A 390 19.86 -28.68 0.26
N SER A 391 20.83 -28.64 -0.66
CA SER A 391 22.25 -28.67 -0.32
C SER A 391 22.70 -27.37 0.39
N PRO A 392 23.81 -27.40 1.13
CA PRO A 392 24.39 -26.19 1.71
C PRO A 392 24.76 -25.11 0.67
N GLU A 393 24.93 -25.48 -0.60
CA GLU A 393 25.20 -24.55 -1.69
C GLU A 393 23.96 -23.70 -2.02
N GLU A 394 22.76 -24.25 -1.81
CA GLU A 394 21.49 -23.54 -1.96
C GLU A 394 21.30 -22.47 -0.87
N ASP A 395 21.92 -22.63 0.30
CA ASP A 395 21.75 -21.71 1.45
C ASP A 395 22.13 -20.26 1.15
N VAL A 396 22.94 -20.02 0.12
CA VAL A 396 23.26 -18.66 -0.34
C VAL A 396 21.99 -17.89 -0.77
N TRP A 397 21.01 -18.58 -1.35
CA TRP A 397 19.76 -18.00 -1.83
C TRP A 397 18.80 -17.61 -0.71
N LYS A 398 18.97 -18.17 0.49
CA LYS A 398 18.23 -17.76 1.69
C LYS A 398 18.52 -16.32 2.10
N LYS A 399 19.67 -15.77 1.67
CA LYS A 399 20.10 -14.39 1.96
C LYS A 399 20.01 -13.49 0.74
N ARG A 400 20.19 -14.01 -0.48
CA ARG A 400 20.09 -13.21 -1.70
C ARG A 400 18.65 -12.75 -1.92
N ILE A 401 18.47 -11.44 -2.06
CA ILE A 401 17.17 -10.84 -2.37
C ILE A 401 17.15 -10.48 -3.85
N ILE A 402 16.19 -11.07 -4.56
CA ILE A 402 15.89 -10.78 -5.97
C ILE A 402 15.06 -9.50 -5.99
N ASN A 403 15.70 -8.36 -6.27
CA ASN A 403 15.00 -7.07 -6.36
C ASN A 403 14.54 -6.82 -7.80
N ILE A 404 13.28 -6.42 -7.94
CA ILE A 404 12.67 -6.01 -9.21
C ILE A 404 12.62 -4.48 -9.19
N ALA A 405 12.74 -3.82 -10.35
CA ALA A 405 12.63 -2.37 -10.42
C ALA A 405 11.15 -1.96 -10.55
N GLY A 406 10.69 -1.03 -9.71
CA GLY A 406 9.36 -0.44 -9.84
C GLY A 406 9.36 0.99 -10.41
N ASN A 407 8.17 1.53 -10.60
CA ASN A 407 7.99 2.88 -11.15
C ASN A 407 8.44 3.97 -10.17
N HIS A 408 8.36 3.74 -8.86
CA HIS A 408 8.93 4.65 -7.86
C HIS A 408 10.44 4.50 -7.72
N ASP A 409 11.06 3.48 -8.29
CA ASP A 409 12.51 3.30 -8.26
C ASP A 409 13.19 3.99 -9.45
N ILE A 410 12.70 3.72 -10.66
CA ILE A 410 13.35 4.13 -11.91
C ILE A 410 12.46 4.99 -12.82
N GLY A 411 11.15 5.07 -12.55
CA GLY A 411 10.15 5.77 -13.37
C GLY A 411 9.49 4.89 -14.43
N TYR A 412 8.28 5.29 -14.87
CA TYR A 412 7.63 4.71 -16.06
C TYR A 412 8.39 5.08 -17.35
N ALA A 413 7.95 4.58 -18.50
CA ALA A 413 8.64 4.78 -19.78
C ALA A 413 8.95 6.25 -20.10
N GLY A 414 8.08 7.20 -19.74
CA GLY A 414 8.30 8.63 -19.95
C GLY A 414 9.23 9.30 -18.93
N ASP A 415 9.61 8.61 -17.86
CA ASP A 415 10.48 9.10 -16.79
C ASP A 415 11.81 8.35 -16.69
N LEU A 416 11.88 7.14 -17.26
CA LEU A 416 13.05 6.28 -17.18
C LEU A 416 14.23 6.89 -17.96
N THR A 417 15.36 7.01 -17.26
CA THR A 417 16.62 7.56 -17.76
C THR A 417 17.76 6.60 -17.43
N GLU A 418 18.86 6.70 -18.19
CA GLU A 418 20.03 5.83 -17.99
C GLU A 418 20.61 6.02 -16.59
N GLU A 419 20.64 7.24 -16.07
CA GLU A 419 21.17 7.57 -14.74
C GLU A 419 20.35 6.91 -13.63
N ARG A 420 19.01 6.93 -13.75
CA ARG A 420 18.10 6.29 -12.78
C ARG A 420 18.25 4.78 -12.78
N LEU A 421 18.35 4.19 -13.97
CA LEU A 421 18.58 2.75 -14.10
C LEU A 421 19.94 2.36 -13.52
N GLN A 422 21.01 3.07 -13.87
CA GLN A 422 22.37 2.78 -13.40
C GLN A 422 22.50 2.86 -11.87
N ARG A 423 21.91 3.88 -11.23
CA ARG A 423 21.94 3.97 -9.76
C ARG A 423 21.13 2.86 -9.09
N PHE A 424 19.98 2.48 -9.67
CA PHE A 424 19.21 1.32 -9.22
C PHE A 424 20.04 0.06 -9.32
N GLU A 425 20.64 -0.22 -10.49
CA GLU A 425 21.41 -1.43 -10.70
C GLU A 425 22.60 -1.52 -9.75
N ARG A 426 23.30 -0.41 -9.52
CA ARG A 426 24.41 -0.33 -8.56
C ARG A 426 24.00 -0.77 -7.15
N VAL A 427 22.85 -0.32 -6.66
CA VAL A 427 22.46 -0.51 -5.26
C VAL A 427 21.60 -1.76 -5.04
N PHE A 428 20.72 -2.10 -5.97
CA PHE A 428 19.68 -3.10 -5.77
C PHE A 428 19.83 -4.35 -6.64
N GLY A 429 20.48 -4.27 -7.80
CA GLY A 429 20.63 -5.41 -8.72
C GLY A 429 20.24 -5.04 -10.14
N LYS A 430 20.73 -5.80 -11.13
CA LYS A 430 20.36 -5.60 -12.54
C LYS A 430 18.84 -5.61 -12.73
N ALA A 431 18.33 -4.80 -13.64
CA ALA A 431 16.89 -4.72 -13.87
C ALA A 431 16.35 -5.80 -14.82
N ASN A 432 17.21 -6.37 -15.67
CA ASN A 432 16.89 -7.46 -16.60
C ASN A 432 17.95 -8.57 -16.51
N TYR A 433 17.57 -9.77 -16.08
CA TYR A 433 18.45 -10.95 -16.04
C TYR A 433 17.65 -12.25 -15.87
N GLU A 434 18.31 -13.39 -16.06
CA GLU A 434 17.73 -14.70 -15.76
C GLU A 434 18.54 -15.50 -14.74
N LEU A 435 17.85 -16.40 -14.05
CA LEU A 435 18.42 -17.41 -13.17
C LEU A 435 17.82 -18.77 -13.55
N ARG A 436 18.61 -19.84 -13.49
CA ARG A 436 18.17 -21.20 -13.85
C ARG A 436 18.56 -22.20 -12.80
N PHE A 437 17.56 -22.88 -12.25
CA PHE A 437 17.72 -23.86 -11.19
C PHE A 437 17.23 -25.22 -11.65
N GLU A 438 18.08 -26.23 -11.55
CA GLU A 438 17.69 -27.60 -11.88
C GLU A 438 17.32 -28.37 -10.60
N LEU A 439 16.31 -29.23 -10.67
CA LEU A 439 16.00 -30.21 -9.64
C LEU A 439 16.58 -31.58 -10.06
N PRO A 440 17.62 -32.09 -9.37
CA PRO A 440 18.25 -33.35 -9.75
C PRO A 440 17.31 -34.55 -9.69
N VAL A 441 17.28 -35.35 -10.75
CA VAL A 441 16.49 -36.59 -10.82
C VAL A 441 17.33 -37.76 -10.31
N SER A 442 17.05 -38.21 -9.08
CA SER A 442 17.83 -39.26 -8.42
C SER A 442 17.44 -40.68 -8.82
N ASP A 443 16.20 -40.88 -9.29
CA ASP A 443 15.69 -42.19 -9.68
C ASP A 443 16.18 -42.58 -11.08
N PRO A 444 16.92 -43.71 -11.23
CA PRO A 444 17.40 -44.19 -12.52
C PRO A 444 16.29 -44.40 -13.56
N GLU A 445 15.09 -44.83 -13.15
CA GLU A 445 13.98 -45.05 -14.08
C GLU A 445 13.49 -43.74 -14.68
N HIS A 446 13.26 -42.73 -13.84
CA HIS A 446 12.88 -41.39 -14.29
C HIS A 446 13.97 -40.74 -15.15
N ASN A 447 15.24 -40.88 -14.75
CA ASN A 447 16.38 -40.33 -15.48
C ASN A 447 16.51 -40.90 -16.90
N ALA A 448 16.21 -42.20 -17.09
CA ALA A 448 16.20 -42.83 -18.42
C ALA A 448 15.09 -42.29 -19.35
N THR A 449 14.06 -41.63 -18.81
CA THR A 449 12.99 -41.02 -19.61
C THR A 449 13.34 -39.63 -20.14
N ILE A 450 14.39 -38.99 -19.64
CA ILE A 450 14.85 -37.67 -20.11
C ILE A 450 15.42 -37.80 -21.52
N VAL A 451 15.17 -36.78 -22.36
CA VAL A 451 15.67 -36.73 -23.73
C VAL A 451 17.18 -36.86 -23.75
N ASN A 452 17.66 -37.79 -24.57
CA ASN A 452 19.07 -38.04 -24.77
C ASN A 452 19.28 -38.44 -26.22
N ALA A 453 20.20 -37.75 -26.90
CA ALA A 453 20.43 -37.93 -28.33
C ALA A 453 20.86 -39.36 -28.71
N GLU A 454 21.48 -40.10 -27.78
CA GLU A 454 22.00 -41.45 -28.02
C GLU A 454 21.03 -42.55 -27.56
N THR A 455 20.39 -42.37 -26.40
CA THR A 455 19.59 -43.43 -25.76
C THR A 455 18.09 -43.25 -25.91
N ASN A 456 17.59 -42.02 -26.01
CA ASN A 456 16.15 -41.72 -26.05
C ASN A 456 15.85 -40.41 -26.82
N PRO A 457 16.08 -40.37 -28.15
CA PRO A 457 15.98 -39.15 -28.94
C PRO A 457 14.53 -38.66 -29.16
N ASP A 458 13.54 -39.56 -29.05
CA ASP A 458 12.13 -39.24 -29.28
C ASP A 458 11.41 -38.73 -28.00
N SER A 459 12.09 -38.70 -26.86
CA SER A 459 11.50 -38.20 -25.62
C SER A 459 11.31 -36.69 -25.66
N LYS A 460 10.19 -36.24 -25.08
CA LYS A 460 9.84 -34.84 -24.89
C LYS A 460 10.13 -34.33 -23.47
N ARG A 461 10.73 -35.17 -22.62
CA ARG A 461 11.00 -34.84 -21.23
C ARG A 461 12.38 -34.21 -21.08
N LEU A 462 12.44 -32.98 -20.59
CA LEU A 462 13.69 -32.33 -20.18
C LEU A 462 13.95 -32.58 -18.69
N ALA A 463 15.19 -32.33 -18.27
CA ALA A 463 15.51 -32.26 -16.85
C ALA A 463 14.64 -31.19 -16.17
N PRO A 464 14.11 -31.44 -14.96
CA PRO A 464 13.26 -30.47 -14.29
C PRO A 464 14.00 -29.16 -13.99
N GLU A 465 13.62 -28.07 -14.65
CA GLU A 465 14.28 -26.77 -14.52
C GLU A 465 13.26 -25.67 -14.17
N LEU A 466 13.59 -24.87 -13.17
CA LEU A 466 12.94 -23.61 -12.85
C LEU A 466 13.78 -22.45 -13.40
N ARG A 467 13.25 -21.76 -14.40
CA ARG A 467 13.82 -20.54 -14.97
C ARG A 467 13.12 -19.32 -14.37
N ILE A 468 13.85 -18.48 -13.66
CA ILE A 468 13.37 -17.21 -13.14
C ILE A 468 13.83 -16.10 -14.08
N VAL A 469 12.88 -15.34 -14.61
CA VAL A 469 13.13 -14.19 -15.49
C VAL A 469 12.78 -12.93 -14.72
N VAL A 470 13.79 -12.12 -14.40
CA VAL A 470 13.59 -10.78 -13.81
C VAL A 470 13.49 -9.79 -14.95
N LEU A 471 12.32 -9.16 -15.08
CA LEU A 471 11.96 -8.29 -16.19
C LEU A 471 11.68 -6.88 -15.70
N ASN A 472 12.34 -5.90 -16.31
CA ASN A 472 11.98 -4.49 -16.22
C ASN A 472 10.90 -4.19 -17.25
N ASP A 473 9.65 -4.16 -16.80
CA ASP A 473 8.48 -3.88 -17.64
C ASP A 473 8.12 -2.40 -17.75
N MET A 474 8.85 -1.48 -17.09
CA MET A 474 8.59 -0.03 -17.13
C MET A 474 8.59 0.57 -18.54
N ASN A 475 9.30 -0.06 -19.47
CA ASN A 475 9.53 0.41 -20.84
C ASN A 475 8.77 -0.39 -21.92
N LEU A 476 7.85 -1.29 -21.54
CA LEU A 476 7.12 -2.07 -22.54
C LEU A 476 6.10 -1.24 -23.31
N ASP A 477 5.45 -0.33 -22.62
CA ASP A 477 4.47 0.60 -23.19
C ASP A 477 5.12 1.91 -23.65
N THR A 478 4.42 2.62 -24.53
CA THR A 478 4.93 3.79 -25.26
C THR A 478 4.03 5.01 -25.04
N PRO A 479 4.54 6.25 -25.21
CA PRO A 479 5.90 6.62 -25.65
C PRO A 479 6.95 6.54 -24.55
N ALA A 480 8.12 5.98 -24.87
CA ALA A 480 9.28 5.96 -23.99
C ALA A 480 10.14 7.21 -24.18
N LYS A 481 10.69 7.74 -23.08
CA LYS A 481 11.62 8.86 -23.08
C LYS A 481 13.00 8.46 -23.63
N SER A 482 13.43 7.24 -23.33
CA SER A 482 14.69 6.67 -23.83
C SER A 482 14.42 5.45 -24.71
N VAL A 483 14.48 5.66 -26.03
CA VAL A 483 14.38 4.57 -27.02
C VAL A 483 15.47 3.51 -26.83
N PRO A 484 16.76 3.85 -26.56
CA PRO A 484 17.78 2.83 -26.29
C PRO A 484 17.43 1.88 -25.14
N LEU A 485 16.89 2.40 -24.02
CA LEU A 485 16.50 1.57 -22.88
C LEU A 485 15.29 0.69 -23.20
N GLN A 486 14.35 1.20 -24.01
CA GLN A 486 13.24 0.39 -24.50
C GLN A 486 13.71 -0.74 -25.44
N ASP A 487 14.63 -0.43 -26.36
CA ASP A 487 15.24 -1.43 -27.24
C ASP A 487 15.99 -2.50 -26.45
N GLU A 488 16.66 -2.15 -25.35
CA GLU A 488 17.31 -3.11 -24.46
C GLU A 488 16.32 -4.06 -23.79
N THR A 489 15.19 -3.56 -23.27
CA THR A 489 14.13 -4.41 -22.72
C THR A 489 13.56 -5.35 -23.80
N TYR A 490 13.29 -4.86 -25.01
CA TYR A 490 12.81 -5.72 -26.10
C TYR A 490 13.86 -6.75 -26.55
N LYS A 491 15.15 -6.39 -26.60
CA LYS A 491 16.24 -7.35 -26.86
C LYS A 491 16.31 -8.43 -25.79
N PHE A 492 16.13 -8.06 -24.53
CA PHE A 492 16.09 -9.01 -23.41
C PHE A 492 14.93 -9.99 -23.58
N ILE A 493 13.70 -9.52 -23.79
CA ILE A 493 12.53 -10.37 -24.03
C ILE A 493 12.76 -11.30 -25.23
N ASN A 494 13.25 -10.77 -26.36
CA ASN A 494 13.53 -11.57 -27.54
C ASN A 494 14.59 -12.65 -27.26
N SER A 495 15.58 -12.36 -26.41
CA SER A 495 16.60 -13.32 -26.00
C SER A 495 16.02 -14.39 -25.07
N VAL A 496 15.11 -14.03 -24.15
CA VAL A 496 14.37 -14.99 -23.32
C VAL A 496 13.57 -15.96 -24.21
N ILE A 497 12.86 -15.43 -25.21
CA ILE A 497 12.08 -16.21 -26.17
C ILE A 497 13.00 -17.13 -27.00
N GLY A 498 14.07 -16.58 -27.59
CA GLY A 498 14.98 -17.32 -28.46
C GLY A 498 15.78 -18.42 -27.75
N THR A 499 16.02 -18.29 -26.45
CA THR A 499 16.75 -19.27 -25.62
C THR A 499 15.83 -20.21 -24.82
N SER A 500 14.51 -20.10 -25.02
CA SER A 500 13.55 -21.03 -24.43
C SER A 500 13.56 -22.36 -25.17
N ALA A 501 13.34 -23.45 -24.45
CA ALA A 501 13.05 -24.74 -25.07
C ALA A 501 11.74 -24.66 -25.90
N ALA A 502 11.62 -25.55 -26.89
CA ALA A 502 10.41 -25.67 -27.67
C ALA A 502 9.22 -26.01 -26.76
N VAL A 503 8.03 -25.51 -27.09
CA VAL A 503 6.84 -25.60 -26.20
C VAL A 503 6.31 -27.01 -26.05
N GLU A 504 6.74 -27.94 -26.89
CA GLU A 504 6.39 -29.36 -26.86
C GLU A 504 7.20 -30.15 -25.82
N PHE A 505 8.23 -29.55 -25.24
CA PHE A 505 9.02 -30.19 -24.18
C PHE A 505 8.43 -29.91 -22.80
N ASP A 506 8.39 -30.95 -21.98
CA ASP A 506 7.96 -30.92 -20.58
C ASP A 506 9.19 -30.85 -19.65
N GLY A 507 8.95 -30.46 -18.39
CA GLY A 507 9.99 -30.42 -17.35
C GLY A 507 10.51 -29.01 -17.02
N HIS A 508 10.41 -28.05 -17.94
CA HIS A 508 10.81 -26.66 -17.68
C HIS A 508 9.63 -25.81 -17.22
N PHE A 509 9.86 -24.88 -16.30
CA PHE A 509 8.90 -23.88 -15.85
C PHE A 509 9.52 -22.49 -15.84
N THR A 510 8.79 -21.50 -16.36
CA THR A 510 9.24 -20.10 -16.35
C THR A 510 8.44 -19.27 -15.33
N LEU A 511 9.13 -18.73 -14.33
CA LEU A 511 8.61 -17.75 -13.38
C LEU A 511 9.09 -16.35 -13.81
N ILE A 512 8.16 -15.47 -14.20
CA ILE A 512 8.47 -14.07 -14.49
C ILE A 512 8.25 -13.25 -13.22
N LEU A 513 9.27 -12.52 -12.80
CA LEU A 513 9.19 -11.53 -11.74
C LEU A 513 9.29 -10.15 -12.38
N THR A 514 8.24 -9.35 -12.22
CA THR A 514 8.05 -8.05 -12.88
C THR A 514 7.33 -7.09 -11.93
N HIS A 515 7.03 -5.85 -12.33
CA HIS A 515 6.39 -4.89 -11.42
C HIS A 515 4.99 -4.48 -11.87
N ILE A 516 4.79 -4.07 -13.12
CA ILE A 516 3.46 -3.64 -13.61
C ILE A 516 2.61 -4.88 -13.95
N PRO A 517 1.41 -5.01 -13.39
CA PRO A 517 0.54 -6.12 -13.71
C PRO A 517 0.06 -6.06 -15.18
N MET A 518 -0.17 -7.22 -15.76
CA MET A 518 -0.72 -7.36 -17.10
C MET A 518 -2.13 -6.79 -17.19
N TYR A 519 -2.52 -6.43 -18.41
CA TYR A 519 -3.84 -5.93 -18.76
C TYR A 519 -4.94 -6.86 -18.25
N LYS A 520 -5.97 -6.24 -17.67
CA LYS A 520 -7.14 -6.93 -17.12
C LYS A 520 -8.33 -5.97 -17.18
N PRO A 521 -9.54 -6.43 -17.58
CA PRO A 521 -10.70 -5.56 -17.64
C PRO A 521 -11.07 -4.95 -16.28
N ALA A 522 -11.69 -3.77 -16.31
CA ALA A 522 -12.18 -3.11 -15.11
C ALA A 522 -13.17 -4.00 -14.34
N GLY A 523 -13.05 -4.03 -13.01
CA GLY A 523 -13.87 -4.86 -12.13
C GLY A 523 -13.27 -6.24 -11.80
N ILE A 524 -12.18 -6.65 -12.47
CA ILE A 524 -11.42 -7.84 -12.05
C ILE A 524 -10.58 -7.51 -10.82
N CYS A 525 -9.64 -6.57 -10.93
CA CYS A 525 -8.84 -6.08 -9.80
C CYS A 525 -9.34 -4.72 -9.30
N VAL A 526 -8.74 -4.21 -8.23
CA VAL A 526 -9.08 -2.89 -7.69
C VAL A 526 -8.70 -1.82 -8.71
N ASP A 527 -7.48 -1.90 -9.24
CA ASP A 527 -7.05 -1.03 -10.32
C ASP A 527 -7.63 -1.46 -11.67
N ALA A 528 -8.18 -0.49 -12.38
CA ALA A 528 -8.63 -0.62 -13.76
C ALA A 528 -7.53 -0.16 -14.73
N PRO A 529 -7.60 -0.54 -16.02
CA PRO A 529 -6.67 -0.03 -17.03
C PRO A 529 -6.66 1.51 -17.05
N PHE A 530 -5.48 2.08 -16.85
CA PHE A 530 -5.27 3.52 -16.77
C PHE A 530 -3.90 3.88 -17.34
N PHE A 531 -3.85 4.99 -18.07
CA PHE A 531 -2.65 5.57 -18.68
C PHE A 531 -2.75 7.09 -18.59
N ASP A 532 -1.70 7.76 -18.11
CA ASP A 532 -1.49 9.20 -18.15
C ASP A 532 -0.17 9.52 -18.86
N PHE A 533 -0.11 10.66 -19.52
CA PHE A 533 1.04 11.07 -20.34
C PHE A 533 1.53 12.45 -19.95
N HIS A 534 2.83 12.66 -20.07
CA HIS A 534 3.42 13.98 -19.95
C HIS A 534 2.94 14.90 -21.07
N SER A 535 3.05 16.21 -20.84
CA SER A 535 2.70 17.20 -21.85
C SER A 535 3.61 17.05 -23.09
N GLN A 536 3.15 17.53 -24.25
CA GLN A 536 3.98 17.55 -25.46
C GLN A 536 5.29 18.33 -25.27
N THR A 537 5.29 19.38 -24.44
CA THR A 537 6.51 20.14 -24.13
C THR A 537 7.53 19.36 -23.31
N ASP A 538 7.07 18.36 -22.56
CA ASP A 538 7.90 17.46 -21.75
C ASP A 538 8.24 16.15 -22.50
N GLY A 539 7.90 16.07 -23.79
CA GLY A 539 8.21 14.93 -24.67
C GLY A 539 7.08 13.92 -24.84
N GLY A 540 5.92 14.11 -24.22
CA GLY A 540 4.73 13.26 -24.41
C GLY A 540 4.87 11.82 -23.90
N GLY A 541 5.91 11.53 -23.12
CA GLY A 541 6.19 10.19 -22.62
C GLY A 541 5.13 9.72 -21.62
N LEU A 542 5.02 8.39 -21.47
CA LEU A 542 4.14 7.76 -20.48
C LEU A 542 4.52 8.21 -19.06
N LYS A 543 3.58 8.86 -18.38
CA LYS A 543 3.78 9.43 -17.05
C LYS A 543 3.33 8.48 -15.95
N GLU A 544 2.24 7.76 -16.15
CA GLU A 544 1.65 6.86 -15.16
C GLU A 544 0.81 5.78 -15.85
N GLN A 545 0.84 4.56 -15.33
CA GLN A 545 -0.08 3.50 -15.73
C GLN A 545 -0.29 2.51 -14.60
N TYR A 546 -1.49 1.95 -14.47
CA TYR A 546 -1.75 0.93 -13.45
C TYR A 546 -1.50 -0.49 -13.95
N LEU A 547 -1.66 -0.72 -15.24
CA LEU A 547 -1.55 -2.02 -15.88
C LEU A 547 -0.78 -1.84 -17.20
N LEU A 548 -0.08 -2.88 -17.62
CA LEU A 548 0.47 -2.96 -18.97
C LEU A 548 -0.67 -2.87 -20.00
N SER A 549 -0.34 -2.41 -21.21
CA SER A 549 -1.32 -2.43 -22.30
C SER A 549 -1.70 -3.87 -22.66
N SER A 550 -2.86 -4.01 -23.32
CA SER A 550 -3.31 -5.31 -23.83
C SER A 550 -2.30 -5.89 -24.82
N ASP A 551 -1.65 -5.05 -25.64
CA ASP A 551 -0.65 -5.49 -26.60
C ASP A 551 0.65 -5.95 -25.92
N ALA A 552 1.16 -5.20 -24.93
CA ALA A 552 2.34 -5.61 -24.16
C ALA A 552 2.08 -6.94 -23.41
N SER A 553 0.92 -7.06 -22.77
CA SER A 553 0.51 -8.25 -22.04
C SER A 553 0.38 -9.47 -22.96
N LYS A 554 -0.27 -9.28 -24.12
CA LYS A 554 -0.34 -10.30 -25.17
C LYS A 554 1.05 -10.72 -25.65
N GLY A 555 1.95 -9.76 -25.88
CA GLY A 555 3.33 -10.02 -26.30
C GLY A 555 4.09 -10.89 -25.31
N LEU A 556 3.93 -10.65 -24.00
CA LEU A 556 4.54 -11.48 -22.96
C LEU A 556 3.93 -12.90 -22.94
N LEU A 557 2.60 -13.01 -22.98
CA LEU A 557 1.89 -14.28 -22.91
C LEU A 557 2.15 -15.18 -24.13
N GLU A 558 2.09 -14.61 -25.33
CA GLU A 558 2.29 -15.36 -26.58
C GLU A 558 3.78 -15.55 -26.89
N GLY A 559 4.65 -14.59 -26.54
CA GLY A 559 6.08 -14.68 -26.76
C GLY A 559 6.79 -15.58 -25.74
N ILE A 560 6.81 -15.16 -24.47
CA ILE A 560 7.60 -15.83 -23.41
C ILE A 560 6.96 -17.15 -22.98
N PHE A 561 5.64 -17.31 -23.05
CA PHE A 561 5.01 -18.60 -22.76
C PHE A 561 4.59 -19.38 -24.01
N GLY A 562 4.59 -18.79 -25.20
CA GLY A 562 4.19 -19.53 -26.41
C GLY A 562 2.72 -19.94 -26.41
N VAL A 563 1.86 -19.31 -25.59
CA VAL A 563 0.42 -19.58 -25.59
C VAL A 563 -0.17 -19.04 -26.89
N SER A 564 -1.09 -19.78 -27.51
CA SER A 564 -1.71 -19.36 -28.75
C SER A 564 -3.19 -19.69 -28.79
N GLY A 565 -3.95 -18.77 -29.37
CA GLY A 565 -5.33 -19.03 -29.77
C GLY A 565 -5.44 -20.01 -30.93
N ASP A 566 -4.37 -20.29 -31.69
CA ASP A 566 -4.39 -21.26 -32.79
C ASP A 566 -4.14 -22.68 -32.30
N THR A 567 -5.10 -23.58 -32.53
CA THR A 567 -5.00 -24.99 -32.16
C THR A 567 -4.01 -25.76 -33.04
N ASN A 568 -3.62 -25.20 -34.19
CA ASN A 568 -2.60 -25.78 -35.07
C ASN A 568 -1.17 -25.33 -34.70
N ALA A 569 -1.03 -24.41 -33.75
CA ALA A 569 0.27 -24.00 -33.25
C ALA A 569 0.96 -25.18 -32.52
N PRO A 570 2.30 -25.14 -32.38
CA PRO A 570 3.05 -26.08 -31.55
C PRO A 570 2.39 -26.35 -30.19
N SER A 571 2.40 -27.61 -29.76
CA SER A 571 1.71 -28.07 -28.56
C SER A 571 0.22 -27.67 -28.50
N ASN A 572 -0.48 -27.61 -29.65
CA ASN A 572 -1.88 -27.20 -29.78
C ASN A 572 -2.18 -25.80 -29.19
N GLY A 573 -1.17 -24.91 -29.17
CA GLY A 573 -1.30 -23.56 -28.60
C GLY A 573 -1.31 -23.51 -27.06
N LEU A 574 -1.02 -24.62 -26.36
CA LEU A 574 -0.96 -24.65 -24.90
C LEU A 574 0.19 -23.82 -24.32
N GLY A 575 1.28 -23.70 -25.08
CA GLY A 575 2.53 -23.05 -24.65
C GLY A 575 3.26 -23.78 -23.53
N ARG A 576 4.41 -23.24 -23.11
CA ARG A 576 5.25 -23.75 -22.01
C ARG A 576 4.76 -23.34 -20.62
N LYS A 577 4.89 -24.21 -19.63
CA LYS A 577 4.42 -23.95 -18.26
C LYS A 577 5.12 -22.75 -17.63
N GLY A 578 4.36 -21.98 -16.85
CA GLY A 578 4.91 -20.81 -16.19
C GLY A 578 3.87 -19.97 -15.45
N MET A 579 4.34 -18.94 -14.77
CA MET A 579 3.50 -17.96 -14.08
C MET A 579 4.19 -16.60 -14.00
N VAL A 580 3.41 -15.56 -13.73
CA VAL A 580 3.89 -14.19 -13.53
C VAL A 580 3.63 -13.78 -12.08
N MET A 581 4.59 -13.09 -11.47
CA MET A 581 4.45 -12.50 -10.14
C MET A 581 4.93 -11.04 -10.18
N ASN A 582 4.14 -10.14 -9.62
CA ASN A 582 4.42 -8.69 -9.63
C ASN A 582 3.95 -7.95 -8.38
N GLY A 583 4.32 -6.67 -8.28
CA GLY A 583 3.88 -5.73 -7.23
C GLY A 583 2.93 -4.69 -7.81
N HIS A 584 3.13 -3.41 -7.44
CA HIS A 584 2.46 -2.23 -7.99
C HIS A 584 1.02 -1.98 -7.50
N ASP A 585 0.09 -2.94 -7.69
CA ASP A 585 -1.27 -2.83 -7.15
C ASP A 585 -1.23 -3.18 -5.66
N HIS A 586 -1.32 -2.14 -4.82
CA HIS A 586 -1.15 -2.27 -3.38
C HIS A 586 -2.20 -3.17 -2.72
N GLU A 587 -3.38 -3.34 -3.33
CA GLU A 587 -4.44 -4.22 -2.83
C GLU A 587 -4.22 -5.69 -3.17
N GLY A 588 -3.33 -5.97 -4.14
CA GLY A 588 -3.01 -7.30 -4.63
C GLY A 588 -4.10 -7.89 -5.53
N CYS A 589 -3.70 -8.80 -6.41
CA CYS A 589 -4.62 -9.44 -7.34
C CYS A 589 -4.15 -10.78 -7.90
N ASP A 590 -4.92 -11.84 -7.69
CA ASP A 590 -4.63 -13.18 -8.20
C ASP A 590 -5.58 -13.54 -9.36
N THR A 591 -5.02 -13.74 -10.55
CA THR A 591 -5.76 -13.86 -11.82
C THR A 591 -5.25 -14.99 -12.71
N TYR A 592 -6.10 -15.41 -13.63
CA TYR A 592 -5.78 -16.35 -14.70
C TYR A 592 -6.13 -15.71 -16.04
N HIS A 593 -5.11 -15.52 -16.87
CA HIS A 593 -5.23 -15.03 -18.24
C HIS A 593 -5.32 -16.23 -19.18
N PHE A 594 -6.35 -16.31 -20.00
CA PHE A 594 -6.53 -17.43 -20.92
C PHE A 594 -7.08 -16.96 -22.26
N ILE A 595 -6.91 -17.79 -23.28
CA ILE A 595 -7.55 -17.60 -24.58
C ILE A 595 -8.51 -18.75 -24.83
N ASN A 596 -9.77 -18.43 -25.13
CA ASN A 596 -10.76 -19.45 -25.42
C ASN A 596 -10.62 -19.95 -26.87
N GLN A 597 -9.94 -21.07 -27.06
CA GLN A 597 -9.73 -21.68 -28.39
C GLN A 597 -11.02 -22.22 -29.02
N THR A 598 -12.12 -22.32 -28.25
CA THR A 598 -13.43 -22.76 -28.77
C THR A 598 -14.34 -21.60 -29.19
N ASN A 599 -13.99 -20.37 -28.82
CA ASN A 599 -14.81 -19.19 -29.09
C ASN A 599 -14.42 -18.58 -30.44
N GLY A 600 -15.23 -18.82 -31.47
CA GLY A 600 -14.97 -18.33 -32.84
C GLY A 600 -14.34 -19.38 -33.77
N THR A 601 -14.41 -19.10 -35.06
CA THR A 601 -13.99 -20.04 -36.11
C THR A 601 -12.52 -19.93 -36.46
N ASN A 602 -11.96 -18.71 -36.37
CA ASN A 602 -10.57 -18.42 -36.72
C ASN A 602 -9.77 -17.94 -35.50
N SER A 603 -8.44 -18.12 -35.55
CA SER A 603 -7.55 -17.70 -34.46
C SER A 603 -7.54 -16.20 -34.20
N PHE A 604 -7.74 -15.36 -35.22
CA PHE A 604 -7.76 -13.90 -35.09
C PHE A 604 -9.05 -13.33 -34.47
N GLU A 605 -10.11 -14.13 -34.38
CA GLU A 605 -11.38 -13.77 -33.71
C GLU A 605 -11.29 -13.98 -32.20
N ARG A 606 -10.28 -14.73 -31.74
CA ARG A 606 -10.07 -15.09 -30.33
C ARG A 606 -9.30 -13.97 -29.64
N SER A 607 -9.71 -13.65 -28.43
CA SER A 607 -9.09 -12.61 -27.60
C SER A 607 -8.71 -13.17 -26.24
N TRP A 608 -7.78 -12.48 -25.58
CA TRP A 608 -7.40 -12.79 -24.21
C TRP A 608 -8.52 -12.40 -23.26
N GLU A 609 -8.83 -13.32 -22.35
CA GLU A 609 -9.82 -13.17 -21.29
C GLU A 609 -9.12 -13.34 -19.94
N THR A 610 -9.63 -12.66 -18.91
CA THR A 610 -9.06 -12.71 -17.56
C THR A 610 -10.15 -12.98 -16.55
N VAL A 611 -9.89 -13.90 -15.63
CA VAL A 611 -10.76 -14.19 -14.48
C VAL A 611 -9.93 -14.22 -13.20
N ARG A 612 -10.58 -14.08 -12.04
CA ARG A 612 -9.91 -14.32 -10.76
C ARG A 612 -9.51 -15.79 -10.67
N TRP A 613 -8.35 -16.05 -10.07
CA TRP A 613 -7.83 -17.42 -9.94
C TRP A 613 -8.78 -18.36 -9.18
N ARG A 614 -9.46 -17.82 -8.16
CA ARG A 614 -10.49 -18.57 -7.42
C ARG A 614 -11.60 -19.08 -8.34
N ASP A 615 -12.05 -18.25 -9.27
CA ASP A 615 -13.14 -18.60 -10.21
C ASP A 615 -12.64 -19.59 -11.27
N ALA A 616 -11.40 -19.42 -11.74
CA ALA A 616 -10.74 -20.37 -12.62
C ALA A 616 -10.65 -21.78 -11.99
N LYS A 617 -10.30 -21.89 -10.70
CA LYS A 617 -10.32 -23.16 -9.96
C LYS A 617 -11.74 -23.71 -9.81
N MET A 618 -12.70 -22.88 -9.42
CA MET A 618 -14.09 -23.33 -9.21
C MET A 618 -14.74 -23.86 -10.49
N MET A 619 -14.40 -23.28 -11.64
CA MET A 619 -14.89 -23.71 -12.94
C MET A 619 -13.99 -24.75 -13.63
N ASP A 620 -12.90 -25.15 -12.99
CA ASP A 620 -11.93 -26.15 -13.46
C ASP A 620 -11.33 -25.82 -14.84
N PHE A 621 -10.89 -24.57 -15.02
CA PHE A 621 -10.34 -24.11 -16.30
C PHE A 621 -9.04 -24.82 -16.68
N LEU A 622 -8.24 -25.25 -15.69
CA LEU A 622 -6.94 -25.90 -15.89
C LEU A 622 -7.05 -27.29 -16.51
N SER A 623 -8.15 -28.01 -16.25
CA SER A 623 -8.38 -29.36 -16.81
C SER A 623 -9.09 -29.32 -18.17
N ARG A 624 -9.75 -28.21 -18.50
CA ARG A 624 -10.55 -28.06 -19.72
C ARG A 624 -9.66 -27.91 -20.94
N SER A 625 -9.84 -28.80 -21.90
CA SER A 625 -9.23 -28.69 -23.22
C SER A 625 -9.71 -27.41 -23.93
N GLY A 626 -8.79 -26.68 -24.56
CA GLY A 626 -9.11 -25.49 -25.35
C GLY A 626 -9.10 -24.15 -24.58
N LEU A 627 -8.65 -24.14 -23.32
CA LEU A 627 -8.52 -22.92 -22.50
C LEU A 627 -7.07 -22.71 -22.00
N PRO A 628 -6.07 -22.65 -22.90
CA PRO A 628 -4.70 -22.40 -22.46
C PRO A 628 -4.57 -21.01 -21.84
N GLY A 629 -3.80 -20.94 -20.75
CA GLY A 629 -3.65 -19.70 -20.00
C GLY A 629 -2.55 -19.75 -18.95
N ARG A 630 -2.28 -18.61 -18.32
CA ARG A 630 -1.21 -18.44 -17.31
C ARG A 630 -1.76 -17.69 -16.11
N ARG A 631 -1.32 -18.13 -14.92
CA ARG A 631 -1.62 -17.46 -13.65
C ARG A 631 -0.71 -16.25 -13.50
N GLU A 632 -1.29 -15.14 -13.07
CA GLU A 632 -0.58 -13.95 -12.65
C GLU A 632 -0.97 -13.61 -11.21
N ILE A 633 0.04 -13.30 -10.39
CA ILE A 633 -0.14 -12.92 -9.00
C ILE A 633 0.49 -11.55 -8.77
N THR A 634 -0.36 -10.56 -8.56
CA THR A 634 0.04 -9.28 -7.97
C THR A 634 0.03 -9.40 -6.45
N VAL A 635 1.21 -9.30 -5.83
CA VAL A 635 1.39 -9.44 -4.39
C VAL A 635 0.89 -8.19 -3.69
N ARG A 636 -0.01 -8.37 -2.73
CA ARG A 636 -0.53 -7.28 -1.90
C ARG A 636 0.60 -6.60 -1.13
N SER A 637 0.54 -5.27 -1.05
CA SER A 637 1.62 -4.46 -0.49
C SER A 637 1.91 -4.79 0.98
N MET A 638 3.20 -4.72 1.32
CA MET A 638 3.69 -4.87 2.70
C MET A 638 3.57 -3.59 3.54
N MET A 639 3.06 -2.49 2.96
CA MET A 639 2.81 -1.25 3.69
C MET A 639 1.71 -1.44 4.75
N GLY A 640 1.76 -0.60 5.78
CA GLY A 640 0.85 -0.66 6.92
C GLY A 640 -0.62 -0.49 6.53
N ASP A 641 -0.90 0.40 5.58
CA ASP A 641 -2.26 0.73 5.14
C ASP A 641 -2.92 -0.40 4.36
N PHE A 642 -2.11 -1.28 3.76
CA PHE A 642 -2.57 -2.47 3.03
C PHE A 642 -2.50 -3.74 3.86
N GLY A 643 -2.21 -3.64 5.16
CA GLY A 643 -2.25 -4.75 6.11
C GLY A 643 -0.94 -5.50 6.29
N GLY A 644 0.19 -4.95 5.82
CA GLY A 644 1.50 -5.56 6.07
C GLY A 644 1.65 -6.94 5.47
N ASN A 645 1.26 -7.11 4.20
CA ASN A 645 1.21 -8.41 3.56
C ASN A 645 2.57 -8.90 3.09
N ALA A 646 2.67 -10.22 2.98
CA ALA A 646 3.75 -10.92 2.30
C ALA A 646 3.19 -12.15 1.61
N GLY A 647 3.71 -12.44 0.42
CA GLY A 647 3.34 -13.59 -0.38
C GLY A 647 4.24 -14.80 -0.10
N LEU A 648 3.62 -15.98 0.00
CA LEU A 648 4.30 -17.26 0.18
C LEU A 648 4.03 -18.17 -1.03
N LEU A 649 4.94 -18.17 -2.00
CA LEU A 649 4.87 -19.05 -3.17
C LEU A 649 5.67 -20.34 -2.93
N SER A 650 5.06 -21.48 -3.22
CA SER A 650 5.73 -22.78 -3.21
C SER A 650 5.62 -23.47 -4.55
N MET A 651 6.72 -24.09 -4.99
CA MET A 651 6.79 -24.81 -6.25
C MET A 651 7.48 -26.15 -6.07
N TRP A 652 6.89 -27.21 -6.63
CA TRP A 652 7.37 -28.58 -6.57
C TRP A 652 7.20 -29.29 -7.90
N PHE A 653 7.98 -30.32 -8.13
CA PHE A 653 7.92 -31.10 -9.35
C PHE A 653 7.11 -32.38 -9.15
N ASN A 654 6.18 -32.65 -10.05
CA ASN A 654 5.42 -33.89 -10.08
C ASN A 654 6.04 -34.83 -11.12
N PHE A 655 6.70 -35.89 -10.66
CA PHE A 655 7.39 -36.85 -11.52
C PHE A 655 6.43 -37.75 -12.32
N ASP A 656 5.17 -37.91 -11.87
CA ASP A 656 4.16 -38.70 -12.57
C ASP A 656 3.66 -37.98 -13.82
N THR A 657 3.38 -36.69 -13.70
CA THR A 657 2.92 -35.83 -14.82
C THR A 657 4.08 -35.20 -15.60
N TRP A 658 5.29 -35.17 -15.01
CA TRP A 658 6.47 -34.47 -15.51
C TRP A 658 6.29 -32.94 -15.59
N GLU A 659 5.54 -32.38 -14.65
CA GLU A 659 5.21 -30.95 -14.61
C GLU A 659 5.55 -30.30 -13.26
N TRP A 660 5.89 -29.01 -13.32
CA TRP A 660 5.98 -28.16 -12.13
C TRP A 660 4.59 -27.73 -11.67
N GLU A 661 4.31 -27.94 -10.40
CA GLU A 661 3.13 -27.47 -9.71
C GLU A 661 3.49 -26.34 -8.75
N HIS A 662 2.54 -25.45 -8.48
CA HIS A 662 2.75 -24.31 -7.61
C HIS A 662 1.47 -23.93 -6.86
N GLU A 663 1.64 -23.30 -5.70
CA GLU A 663 0.55 -22.67 -4.95
C GLU A 663 1.05 -21.46 -4.18
N TYR A 664 0.14 -20.50 -3.96
CA TYR A 664 0.42 -19.21 -3.36
C TYR A 664 -0.59 -18.89 -2.26
N VAL A 665 -0.11 -18.28 -1.17
CA VAL A 665 -0.94 -17.73 -0.09
C VAL A 665 -0.34 -16.43 0.44
N ASP A 666 -1.20 -15.53 0.93
CA ASP A 666 -0.80 -14.31 1.62
C ASP A 666 -0.66 -14.54 3.13
N CYS A 667 0.22 -13.77 3.77
CA CYS A 667 0.40 -13.70 5.21
C CYS A 667 0.42 -12.24 5.70
N PRO A 668 -0.71 -11.71 6.20
CA PRO A 668 -0.80 -10.35 6.72
C PRO A 668 -0.26 -10.23 8.15
N LEU A 669 0.47 -9.15 8.44
CA LEU A 669 0.76 -8.73 9.82
C LEU A 669 -0.40 -7.92 10.43
N GLY A 670 -1.16 -7.20 9.61
CA GLY A 670 -2.10 -6.16 10.03
C GLY A 670 -1.48 -4.77 10.07
N SER A 671 -2.27 -3.75 10.42
CA SER A 671 -1.87 -2.35 10.27
C SER A 671 -0.71 -1.92 11.18
N GLN A 672 -0.01 -0.86 10.76
CA GLN A 672 1.09 -0.26 11.52
C GLN A 672 0.67 0.27 12.91
N HIS A 673 -0.61 0.58 13.13
CA HIS A 673 -1.09 1.09 14.42
C HIS A 673 -0.91 0.09 15.56
N PHE A 674 -1.15 -1.20 15.29
CA PHE A 674 -0.97 -2.23 16.31
C PHE A 674 0.52 -2.44 16.64
N TRP A 675 1.38 -2.34 15.62
CA TRP A 675 2.84 -2.35 15.80
C TRP A 675 3.29 -1.18 16.69
N TRP A 676 2.83 0.04 16.41
CA TRP A 676 3.14 1.22 17.22
C TRP A 676 2.61 1.11 18.65
N LEU A 677 1.35 0.73 18.82
CA LEU A 677 0.72 0.53 20.13
C LEU A 677 1.57 -0.41 21.00
N THR A 678 1.99 -1.55 20.44
CA THR A 678 2.80 -2.54 21.15
C THR A 678 4.14 -1.95 21.59
N HIS A 679 4.84 -1.24 20.71
CA HIS A 679 6.14 -0.64 21.05
C HIS A 679 6.01 0.53 22.05
N PHE A 680 4.94 1.31 22.00
CA PHE A 680 4.64 2.32 23.02
C PHE A 680 4.31 1.70 24.37
N LEU A 681 3.58 0.59 24.40
CA LEU A 681 3.31 -0.17 25.64
C LEU A 681 4.61 -0.74 26.23
N ILE A 682 5.51 -1.28 25.40
CA ILE A 682 6.85 -1.74 25.82
C ILE A 682 7.61 -0.57 26.45
N PHE A 683 7.73 0.55 25.74
CA PHE A 683 8.44 1.72 26.23
C PHE A 683 7.84 2.25 27.54
N GLY A 684 6.52 2.40 27.61
CA GLY A 684 5.80 2.86 28.81
C GLY A 684 5.97 1.92 29.99
N THR A 685 5.96 0.60 29.76
CA THR A 685 6.21 -0.40 30.80
C THR A 685 7.63 -0.32 31.34
N ILE A 686 8.64 -0.21 30.46
CA ILE A 686 10.04 -0.03 30.85
C ILE A 686 10.21 1.27 31.64
N ALA A 687 9.66 2.38 31.16
CA ALA A 687 9.73 3.68 31.83
C ALA A 687 9.08 3.63 33.22
N CYS A 688 7.92 2.98 33.34
CA CYS A 688 7.23 2.78 34.62
C CYS A 688 8.06 1.90 35.58
N ALA A 689 8.69 0.84 35.07
CA ALA A 689 9.54 -0.05 35.86
C ALA A 689 10.80 0.64 36.36
N VAL A 690 11.48 1.40 35.50
CA VAL A 690 12.64 2.22 35.87
C VAL A 690 12.25 3.28 36.90
N SER A 691 11.10 3.95 36.71
CA SER A 691 10.58 4.93 37.66
C SER A 691 10.27 4.29 39.02
N TYR A 692 9.70 3.09 39.04
CA TYR A 692 9.45 2.35 40.27
C TYR A 692 10.74 2.04 41.03
N VAL A 693 11.77 1.54 40.35
CA VAL A 693 13.09 1.28 40.95
C VAL A 693 13.74 2.58 41.45
N ALA A 694 13.66 3.66 40.68
CA ALA A 694 14.18 4.97 41.08
C ALA A 694 13.48 5.49 42.35
N VAL A 695 12.15 5.38 42.43
CA VAL A 695 11.38 5.77 43.61
C VAL A 695 11.77 4.93 44.83
N LEU A 696 11.92 3.61 44.67
CA LEU A 696 12.35 2.75 45.77
C LEU A 696 13.76 3.09 46.27
N THR A 697 14.70 3.33 45.36
CA THR A 697 16.10 3.67 45.71
C THR A 697 16.22 5.04 46.36
N MET A 698 15.53 6.06 45.83
CA MET A 698 15.51 7.40 46.41
C MET A 698 14.82 7.42 47.79
N SER A 699 13.73 6.69 47.96
CA SER A 699 13.08 6.54 49.27
C SER A 699 13.97 5.80 50.26
N ALA A 700 14.69 4.76 49.82
CA ALA A 700 15.69 4.07 50.65
C ALA A 700 16.88 4.97 51.04
N ALA A 701 17.21 5.96 50.20
CA ALA A 701 18.20 7.00 50.49
C ALA A 701 17.65 8.14 51.39
N GLY A 702 16.40 8.04 51.86
CA GLY A 702 15.78 9.00 52.78
C GLY A 702 15.11 10.21 52.11
N VAL A 703 14.88 10.18 50.80
CA VAL A 703 14.16 11.25 50.08
C VAL A 703 12.64 11.08 50.24
N ASP A 704 11.93 12.11 50.70
CA ASP A 704 10.47 12.11 50.86
C ASP A 704 9.74 12.37 49.52
N ILE A 705 9.69 11.35 48.68
CA ILE A 705 9.08 11.42 47.34
C ILE A 705 7.56 11.64 47.43
N ASP A 706 6.90 11.07 48.43
CA ASP A 706 5.45 11.23 48.61
C ASP A 706 5.09 12.66 48.99
N GLY A 707 5.91 13.32 49.82
CA GLY A 707 5.79 14.74 50.15
C GLY A 707 5.97 15.65 48.94
N TYR A 708 7.02 15.41 48.13
CA TYR A 708 7.22 16.16 46.88
C TYR A 708 6.08 15.94 45.88
N ASN A 709 5.62 14.70 45.72
CA ASN A 709 4.52 14.38 44.83
C ASN A 709 3.21 15.06 45.26
N ALA A 710 2.92 15.14 46.56
CA ALA A 710 1.74 15.83 47.08
C ALA A 710 1.77 17.35 46.83
N ILE A 711 2.95 17.97 46.87
CA ILE A 711 3.13 19.39 46.53
C ILE A 711 2.89 19.61 45.03
N ILE A 712 3.47 18.76 44.19
CA ILE A 712 3.30 18.81 42.73
C ILE A 712 1.83 18.57 42.36
N GLU A 713 1.18 17.54 42.92
CA GLU A 713 -0.22 17.21 42.65
C GLU A 713 -1.15 18.38 43.00
N LYS A 714 -0.93 19.05 44.13
CA LYS A 714 -1.66 20.27 44.52
C LYS A 714 -1.41 21.42 43.54
N TRP A 715 -0.16 21.62 43.11
CA TRP A 715 0.19 22.67 42.16
C TRP A 715 -0.44 22.42 40.78
N VAL A 716 -0.33 21.20 40.25
CA VAL A 716 -0.94 20.77 38.98
C VAL A 716 -2.46 20.91 39.04
N ARG A 717 -3.11 20.42 40.10
CA ARG A 717 -4.56 20.54 40.25
C ARG A 717 -5.01 22.01 40.26
N LYS A 718 -4.24 22.90 40.88
CA LYS A 718 -4.51 24.35 40.87
C LYS A 718 -4.38 24.94 39.46
N GLN A 719 -3.39 24.52 38.68
CA GLN A 719 -3.23 24.95 37.28
C GLN A 719 -4.36 24.42 36.40
N VAL A 720 -4.70 23.14 36.49
CA VAL A 720 -5.80 22.53 35.73
C VAL A 720 -7.13 23.22 36.04
N LEU A 721 -7.42 23.47 37.32
CA LEU A 721 -8.62 24.21 37.72
C LEU A 721 -8.62 25.66 37.20
N ALA A 722 -7.45 26.32 37.14
CA ALA A 722 -7.34 27.66 36.56
C ALA A 722 -7.59 27.66 35.05
N VAL A 723 -7.07 26.67 34.32
CA VAL A 723 -7.31 26.49 32.88
C VAL A 723 -8.78 26.15 32.61
N TRP A 724 -9.38 25.27 33.41
CA TRP A 724 -10.80 24.94 33.33
C TRP A 724 -11.69 26.16 33.60
N ALA A 725 -11.40 26.93 34.65
CA ALA A 725 -12.14 28.16 34.93
C ALA A 725 -12.00 29.20 33.80
N GLN A 726 -10.84 29.27 33.14
CA GLN A 726 -10.65 30.11 31.95
C GLN A 726 -11.42 29.60 30.72
N ALA A 727 -11.50 28.29 30.52
CA ALA A 727 -12.27 27.65 29.45
C ALA A 727 -13.78 27.86 29.65
N GLU A 728 -14.29 27.65 30.87
CA GLU A 728 -15.69 27.94 31.24
C GLU A 728 -16.03 29.42 31.09
N ALA A 729 -15.15 30.32 31.55
CA ALA A 729 -15.34 31.75 31.37
C ALA A 729 -15.38 32.15 29.88
N LYS A 730 -14.56 31.52 29.02
CA LYS A 730 -14.62 31.71 27.55
C LYS A 730 -15.93 31.20 26.96
N MET A 731 -16.44 30.05 27.39
CA MET A 731 -17.74 29.52 26.95
C MET A 731 -18.90 30.43 27.38
N HIS A 732 -18.94 30.88 28.63
CA HIS A 732 -19.97 31.81 29.12
C HIS A 732 -19.92 33.18 28.44
N ARG A 733 -18.72 33.67 28.09
CA ARG A 733 -18.54 34.92 27.34
C ARG A 733 -19.00 34.79 25.88
N LYS A 734 -18.96 33.59 25.31
CA LYS A 734 -19.49 33.28 23.98
C LYS A 734 -21.03 33.26 23.99
N CYS A 735 -21.65 32.56 24.96
CA CYS A 735 -23.11 32.57 25.14
C CYS A 735 -23.69 33.97 25.42
N THR A 736 -23.06 34.78 26.28
CA THR A 736 -23.54 36.14 26.56
C THR A 736 -23.37 37.11 25.39
N ASN A 737 -22.42 36.87 24.48
CA ASN A 737 -22.30 37.62 23.24
C ASN A 737 -23.35 37.19 22.20
N ASP A 738 -23.71 35.91 22.16
CA ASP A 738 -24.79 35.39 21.30
C ASP A 738 -26.17 35.87 21.75
N ASP A 739 -26.42 35.97 23.07
CA ASP A 739 -27.66 36.54 23.62
C ASP A 739 -27.78 38.05 23.36
N LYS A 740 -26.67 38.81 23.48
CA LYS A 740 -26.65 40.23 23.10
C LYS A 740 -26.80 40.47 21.59
N ALA A 741 -26.39 39.52 20.75
CA ALA A 741 -26.61 39.59 19.31
C ALA A 741 -28.08 39.32 18.96
N ARG A 742 -28.74 38.38 19.66
CA ARG A 742 -30.17 38.10 19.51
C ARG A 742 -31.06 39.27 19.97
N ASP A 743 -30.77 39.90 21.10
CA ASP A 743 -31.52 41.06 21.60
C ASP A 743 -31.38 42.33 20.73
N LYS A 744 -30.30 42.43 19.94
CA LYS A 744 -30.15 43.51 18.95
C LYS A 744 -30.88 43.26 17.63
N SER A 745 -31.19 42.00 17.31
CA SER A 745 -31.96 41.65 16.10
C SER A 745 -33.48 41.74 16.27
N SER A 746 -33.99 41.77 17.51
CA SER A 746 -35.43 41.86 17.81
C SER A 746 -35.98 43.30 17.89
N LEU A 747 -35.11 44.31 17.77
CA LEU A 747 -35.46 45.74 17.78
C LEU A 747 -35.21 46.39 16.41
N LYS A 748 -35.96 45.94 15.39
CA LYS A 748 -36.25 46.75 14.21
C LYS A 748 -37.75 46.65 13.91
N PRO A 749 -38.52 47.75 14.06
CA PRO A 749 -39.92 47.75 13.65
C PRO A 749 -40.01 47.79 12.11
N SER A 750 -41.07 47.14 11.61
CA SER A 750 -41.55 47.06 10.23
C SER A 750 -41.56 48.39 9.48
#